data_AF-A0A6A3D6S2-F1
#
_entry.id   AF-A0A6A3D6S2-F1
#
_cell.length_a   1.000
_cell.length_b   1.000
_cell.length_c   1.000
_cell.angle_alpha   90.00
_cell.angle_beta   90.00
_cell.angle_gamma   90.00
#
_symmetry.space_group_name_H-M   'P 1'
#
loop_
_entity.id
_entity.type
_entity.pdbx_description
1 polymer ?
#
loop_
_entity_poly.entity_id
_entity_poly.type
_entity_poly.pdbx_seq_one_letter_code
_entity_poly.pdbx_strand_id
1 'polypeptide(L)'
;MANSKFTTYSIISILFCFTVPCTANSSTLVQEIKQLSQEQDKEPFVGVNLGTDVSDLLSPTELVSFFQVQKISHIRLYDANQDIIKALAKTKIRVIISVPNNQLLAIGSSNTTAASWVGRNVVAYYPETLITGIAVGDEVLTAVPSSAPLLLPAIQYLYSALVAANLHTQIKVSTPRAASIILDTFPPSQAYFNPGAITVVVGAITAVNLNVTDVVVLVTESGWPSKGDSKEHYATKDNADTYNSNLIKHVLDRRNPIASRNYFQQLWTGLVVLGGQIAESQPGESCYQPNNVKNHASYAFDSYYQKEGKASGSCDFKGVAMITTTDPMRGKLKMDQKSLLENSDRGHMKVLVDSKLAQKQMADNKLLLSCFIVCVLFFGVNGENPYRYFTWKVTYGDVYPLGVKQQGILINGQFPGPHIDAITNDNLIISVYNYLNEPFLVSWNGVRQWRNSWQDGALGTNCPIRPGKNFTYVLQVKDQIGTFFYFPSLLFHKAAGGYGSIRIWSRPKIPVPYPAPAGDFVVLTGDWYKRNHYVLRRFLDSGHNLPFPDGLIINGRGWNGYTFKVDPGRTYRFRVSNVGISTSINFRIQGHKLKLIEVEGSHTIQNTYSSFDIHLGQSCSFLVTADQVPQDYYVVVSSRFTRRVLTTTAILHYSNSKKGVSGPIPGAPTIQIAPSVMQARSIRRNLTASGPRPNPQGSYHYGMITPSRTIIVANSAPYNNGKQRYAVNGVSYVPPDTPLKLADYFKIPGVFNLGSIPTWPPSGNNAYFQTSVMAANFREYVEIVFQNWEDTVQSWHIDGYSFFVVGMEGGQWTPASRKVYNLRDTVSRCTTQVYPRSWTAIYMALDNVGMWNIRSENWARQYLGQQFYLRVYSPANSWRDELPIPRNTLLCGRARGRHTRPF
;
A
#
# COMPACT_ATOMS: atom_id res chain seq x y z
N MET A 1 61.94 23.71 -4.80
CA MET A 1 61.67 23.22 -6.17
C MET A 1 60.16 23.21 -6.34
N ALA A 2 59.50 24.33 -6.62
CA ALA A 2 59.59 25.24 -7.77
C ALA A 2 58.76 24.74 -8.98
N ASN A 3 57.79 25.59 -9.36
CA ASN A 3 57.06 25.66 -10.63
C ASN A 3 55.96 24.59 -10.89
N SER A 4 54.77 24.94 -11.42
CA SER A 4 54.32 26.28 -11.88
C SER A 4 52.79 26.45 -11.94
N LYS A 5 52.33 27.67 -11.58
CA LYS A 5 51.23 28.45 -12.19
C LYS A 5 49.85 27.79 -12.34
N PHE A 6 48.85 28.36 -11.66
CA PHE A 6 47.98 29.36 -12.31
C PHE A 6 47.32 30.27 -11.25
N THR A 7 47.66 31.56 -11.28
CA THR A 7 47.13 32.60 -10.40
C THR A 7 46.77 33.80 -11.26
N THR A 8 45.49 34.20 -11.30
CA THR A 8 44.92 35.48 -11.83
C THR A 8 43.40 35.29 -11.92
N TYR A 9 42.51 36.19 -11.48
CA TYR A 9 42.63 37.43 -10.73
C TYR A 9 41.39 37.56 -9.81
N SER A 10 41.56 38.11 -8.62
CA SER A 10 40.49 38.81 -7.90
C SER A 10 40.92 40.27 -7.73
N ILE A 11 39.94 41.16 -7.58
CA ILE A 11 40.11 42.59 -7.23
C ILE A 11 40.68 43.47 -8.35
N ILE A 12 39.78 44.12 -9.11
CA ILE A 12 39.87 45.56 -9.40
C ILE A 12 38.50 46.18 -9.07
N SER A 13 38.55 47.36 -8.45
CA SER A 13 37.40 48.04 -7.85
C SER A 13 36.66 48.97 -8.82
N ILE A 14 35.35 49.11 -8.59
CA ILE A 14 34.60 50.37 -8.53
C ILE A 14 35.06 51.50 -9.50
N LEU A 15 34.34 51.67 -10.61
CA LEU A 15 33.78 52.98 -11.02
C LEU A 15 32.83 52.78 -12.22
N PHE A 16 31.53 53.06 -12.05
CA PHE A 16 30.70 53.84 -12.98
C PHE A 16 29.28 53.91 -12.40
N CYS A 17 28.77 55.13 -12.21
CA CYS A 17 27.48 55.41 -11.61
C CYS A 17 26.70 56.37 -12.53
N PHE A 18 25.37 56.23 -12.57
CA PHE A 18 24.40 57.02 -13.37
C PHE A 18 24.50 56.80 -14.91
N THR A 19 23.41 56.61 -15.65
CA THR A 19 22.29 57.55 -15.86
C THR A 19 21.00 56.86 -16.39
N VAL A 20 19.93 57.66 -16.62
CA VAL A 20 18.70 57.37 -17.42
C VAL A 20 17.58 56.65 -16.60
N PRO A 21 16.28 57.03 -16.70
CA PRO A 21 15.53 57.41 -15.49
C PRO A 21 14.22 56.63 -15.23
N CYS A 22 13.53 57.04 -14.16
CA CYS A 22 12.26 56.46 -13.71
C CYS A 22 11.05 56.92 -14.54
N THR A 23 10.27 55.97 -15.06
CA THR A 23 8.86 56.14 -15.45
C THR A 23 8.03 54.94 -14.99
N ALA A 24 7.62 54.95 -13.72
CA ALA A 24 6.67 53.95 -13.20
C ALA A 24 5.23 54.36 -13.53
N ASN A 25 4.58 53.62 -14.45
CA ASN A 25 3.15 53.78 -14.70
C ASN A 25 2.32 53.31 -13.50
N SER A 26 1.25 54.04 -13.19
CA SER A 26 0.33 53.81 -12.05
C SER A 26 -0.48 52.50 -12.11
N SER A 27 -0.31 51.67 -13.15
CA SER A 27 -1.02 50.41 -13.33
C SER A 27 -0.50 49.27 -12.44
N THR A 28 0.78 49.28 -12.05
CA THR A 28 1.40 48.19 -11.28
C THR A 28 0.94 48.15 -9.84
N LEU A 29 0.87 49.29 -9.15
CA LEU A 29 0.38 49.40 -7.77
C LEU A 29 -1.07 48.90 -7.60
N VAL A 30 -1.93 49.16 -8.59
CA VAL A 30 -3.33 48.67 -8.58
C VAL A 30 -3.39 47.15 -8.81
N GLN A 31 -2.44 46.57 -9.56
CA GLN A 31 -2.31 45.12 -9.70
C GLN A 31 -1.77 44.48 -8.42
N GLU A 32 -0.71 45.03 -7.81
CA GLU A 32 -0.14 44.49 -6.57
C GLU A 32 -1.14 44.52 -5.40
N ILE A 33 -1.94 45.59 -5.26
CA ILE A 33 -3.01 45.66 -4.24
C ILE A 33 -4.11 44.61 -4.49
N LYS A 34 -4.50 44.39 -5.76
CA LYS A 34 -5.43 43.29 -6.12
C LYS A 34 -4.85 41.90 -5.83
N GLN A 35 -3.54 41.73 -6.04
CA GLN A 35 -2.85 40.47 -5.83
C GLN A 35 -2.71 40.16 -4.33
N LEU A 36 -2.41 41.16 -3.51
CA LEU A 36 -2.39 41.06 -2.05
C LEU A 36 -3.78 40.75 -1.45
N SER A 37 -4.87 41.34 -1.98
CA SER A 37 -6.22 40.97 -1.53
C SER A 37 -6.62 39.55 -1.97
N GLN A 38 -6.16 39.09 -3.14
CA GLN A 38 -6.41 37.72 -3.62
C GLN A 38 -5.58 36.63 -2.93
N GLU A 39 -4.49 36.97 -2.24
CA GLU A 39 -3.76 36.00 -1.40
C GLU A 39 -4.49 35.73 -0.09
N GLN A 40 -5.14 36.74 0.50
CA GLN A 40 -5.89 36.60 1.75
C GLN A 40 -7.17 35.75 1.59
N ASP A 41 -7.74 35.70 0.38
CA ASP A 41 -8.87 34.82 0.00
C ASP A 41 -8.49 33.33 -0.09
N LYS A 42 -7.19 33.00 0.04
CA LYS A 42 -6.66 31.64 -0.08
C LYS A 42 -6.06 31.11 1.24
N GLU A 43 -6.40 31.72 2.37
CA GLU A 43 -6.20 31.13 3.71
C GLU A 43 -7.49 30.43 4.16
N PRO A 44 -7.40 29.32 4.92
CA PRO A 44 -8.57 28.62 5.42
C PRO A 44 -9.21 29.43 6.54
N PHE A 45 -10.52 29.35 6.63
CA PHE A 45 -11.30 30.03 7.65
C PHE A 45 -12.33 29.08 8.25
N VAL A 46 -12.75 29.40 9.48
CA VAL A 46 -13.96 28.86 10.07
C VAL A 46 -15.03 29.95 10.01
N GLY A 47 -16.23 29.57 9.59
CA GLY A 47 -17.39 30.45 9.49
C GLY A 47 -18.61 29.88 10.19
N VAL A 48 -19.70 30.65 10.21
CA VAL A 48 -20.97 30.26 10.87
C VAL A 48 -22.15 30.43 9.92
N ASN A 49 -23.05 29.44 9.90
CA ASN A 49 -24.31 29.54 9.18
C ASN A 49 -25.44 29.91 10.13
N LEU A 50 -26.29 30.84 9.71
CA LEU A 50 -27.32 31.47 10.54
C LEU A 50 -28.68 31.30 9.86
N GLY A 51 -29.47 30.38 10.41
CA GLY A 51 -30.89 30.27 10.11
C GLY A 51 -31.72 31.20 10.99
N THR A 52 -32.93 31.51 10.54
CA THR A 52 -33.92 32.30 11.30
C THR A 52 -34.97 31.45 12.02
N ASP A 53 -35.04 30.15 11.73
CA ASP A 53 -35.90 29.16 12.41
C ASP A 53 -35.33 28.69 13.78
N VAL A 54 -34.69 29.59 14.54
CA VAL A 54 -34.02 29.29 15.82
C VAL A 54 -34.63 30.13 16.95
N SER A 55 -34.91 29.52 18.09
CA SER A 55 -35.32 30.23 19.31
C SER A 55 -34.13 30.92 19.97
N ASP A 56 -34.40 32.06 20.63
CA ASP A 56 -33.44 32.79 21.47
C ASP A 56 -32.19 33.33 20.74
N LEU A 57 -32.31 33.69 19.45
CA LEU A 57 -31.25 34.34 18.68
C LEU A 57 -30.89 35.71 19.29
N LEU A 58 -29.59 35.97 19.47
CA LEU A 58 -29.05 37.27 19.88
C LEU A 58 -29.52 38.41 18.96
N SER A 59 -29.65 39.63 19.49
CA SER A 59 -29.95 40.78 18.63
C SER A 59 -28.82 40.99 17.59
N PRO A 60 -29.11 41.55 16.40
CA PRO A 60 -28.11 41.69 15.34
C PRO A 60 -26.80 42.37 15.77
N THR A 61 -26.87 43.35 16.68
CA THR A 61 -25.71 44.06 17.24
C THR A 61 -24.88 43.17 18.17
N GLU A 62 -25.54 42.40 19.05
CA GLU A 62 -24.87 41.45 19.96
C GLU A 62 -24.27 40.27 19.19
N LEU A 63 -24.96 39.80 18.16
CA LEU A 63 -24.52 38.74 17.25
C LEU A 63 -23.24 39.14 16.50
N VAL A 64 -23.19 40.37 15.96
CA VAL A 64 -21.99 40.92 15.33
C VAL A 64 -20.84 41.10 16.33
N SER A 65 -21.15 41.58 17.54
CA SER A 65 -20.17 41.73 18.61
C SER A 65 -19.56 40.38 19.02
N PHE A 66 -20.41 39.34 19.12
CA PHE A 66 -19.99 37.96 19.35
C PHE A 66 -19.05 37.44 18.26
N PHE A 67 -19.37 37.64 16.98
CA PHE A 67 -18.49 37.23 15.88
C PHE A 67 -17.11 37.90 15.94
N GLN A 68 -17.06 39.19 16.29
CA GLN A 68 -15.79 39.91 16.44
C GLN A 68 -14.96 39.38 17.62
N VAL A 69 -15.58 39.12 18.77
CA VAL A 69 -14.91 38.53 19.95
C VAL A 69 -14.37 37.13 19.63
N GLN A 70 -15.15 36.29 18.95
CA GLN A 70 -14.75 34.94 18.54
C GLN A 70 -13.86 34.91 17.28
N LYS A 71 -13.55 36.06 16.68
CA LYS A 71 -12.75 36.22 15.44
C LYS A 71 -13.33 35.48 14.23
N ILE A 72 -14.64 35.30 14.19
CA ILE A 72 -15.36 34.74 13.05
C ILE A 72 -15.35 35.77 11.92
N SER A 73 -14.82 35.37 10.76
CA SER A 73 -14.58 36.25 9.60
C SER A 73 -15.50 35.99 8.42
N HIS A 74 -16.24 34.88 8.43
CA HIS A 74 -17.08 34.40 7.33
C HIS A 74 -18.40 33.87 7.88
N ILE A 75 -19.51 34.16 7.20
CA ILE A 75 -20.85 33.68 7.57
C ILE A 75 -21.71 33.40 6.34
N ARG A 76 -22.71 32.52 6.50
CA ARG A 76 -23.80 32.31 5.55
C ARG A 76 -25.13 32.59 6.23
N LEU A 77 -25.99 33.38 5.61
CA LEU A 77 -27.38 33.56 6.03
C LEU A 77 -28.26 32.63 5.19
N TYR A 78 -29.19 31.88 5.80
CA TYR A 78 -30.17 31.06 5.06
C TYR A 78 -31.29 31.90 4.42
N ASP A 79 -31.44 33.15 4.84
CA ASP A 79 -32.32 34.14 4.24
C ASP A 79 -31.62 35.50 4.08
N ALA A 80 -32.32 36.45 3.45
CA ALA A 80 -31.84 37.82 3.28
C ALA A 80 -32.30 38.74 4.41
N ASN A 81 -32.05 38.36 5.68
CA ASN A 81 -32.44 39.16 6.83
C ASN A 81 -31.73 40.53 6.83
N GLN A 82 -32.51 41.58 6.60
CA GLN A 82 -32.00 42.94 6.38
C GLN A 82 -31.35 43.56 7.61
N ASP A 83 -31.84 43.25 8.82
CA ASP A 83 -31.29 43.80 10.07
C ASP A 83 -29.90 43.19 10.36
N ILE A 84 -29.73 41.90 10.10
CA ILE A 84 -28.43 41.22 10.22
C ILE A 84 -27.46 41.74 9.14
N ILE A 85 -27.88 41.82 7.88
CA ILE A 85 -27.05 42.35 6.78
C ILE A 85 -26.60 43.79 7.07
N LYS A 86 -27.47 44.61 7.66
CA LYS A 86 -27.16 46.00 8.05
C LYS A 86 -26.23 46.06 9.27
N ALA A 87 -26.40 45.21 10.28
CA ALA A 87 -25.52 45.15 11.45
C ALA A 87 -24.08 44.74 11.08
N LEU A 88 -23.91 43.95 10.00
CA LEU A 88 -22.61 43.54 9.46
C LEU A 88 -21.85 44.65 8.73
N ALA A 89 -22.44 45.82 8.50
CA ALA A 89 -21.81 46.92 7.79
C ALA A 89 -20.50 47.36 8.47
N LYS A 90 -19.45 47.56 7.68
CA LYS A 90 -18.10 48.03 8.08
C LYS A 90 -17.35 47.09 9.05
N THR A 91 -17.91 45.92 9.38
CA THR A 91 -17.28 44.90 10.24
C THR A 91 -16.13 44.14 9.58
N LYS A 92 -16.06 44.15 8.24
CA LYS A 92 -15.20 43.32 7.38
C LYS A 92 -15.48 41.80 7.43
N ILE A 93 -16.57 41.37 8.08
CA ILE A 93 -17.05 39.99 8.04
C ILE A 93 -17.63 39.72 6.64
N ARG A 94 -17.23 38.61 6.01
CA ARG A 94 -17.68 38.19 4.68
C ARG A 94 -18.98 37.42 4.77
N VAL A 95 -19.98 37.79 3.99
CA VAL A 95 -21.31 37.17 4.02
C VAL A 95 -21.71 36.54 2.69
N ILE A 96 -22.25 35.32 2.76
CA ILE A 96 -23.02 34.68 1.69
C ILE A 96 -24.50 34.76 2.05
N ILE A 97 -25.33 35.29 1.15
CA ILE A 97 -26.77 35.45 1.36
C ILE A 97 -27.51 34.36 0.57
N SER A 98 -28.38 33.59 1.23
CA SER A 98 -29.16 32.56 0.53
C SER A 98 -30.52 33.10 0.05
N VAL A 99 -30.97 32.58 -1.10
CA VAL A 99 -32.34 32.68 -1.60
C VAL A 99 -33.13 31.52 -0.99
N PRO A 100 -34.14 31.76 -0.13
CA PRO A 100 -34.91 30.68 0.47
C PRO A 100 -35.71 29.87 -0.56
N ASN A 101 -35.95 28.59 -0.27
CA ASN A 101 -36.65 27.66 -1.19
C ASN A 101 -38.06 28.14 -1.60
N ASN A 102 -38.77 28.85 -0.72
CA ASN A 102 -40.10 29.39 -1.03
C ASN A 102 -40.06 30.60 -2.01
N GLN A 103 -38.91 31.26 -2.20
CA GLN A 103 -38.73 32.35 -3.17
C GLN A 103 -38.26 31.85 -4.54
N LEU A 104 -37.85 30.58 -4.64
CA LEU A 104 -37.23 30.02 -5.85
C LEU A 104 -38.15 30.04 -7.07
N LEU A 105 -39.47 29.86 -6.88
CA LEU A 105 -40.45 29.96 -7.97
C LEU A 105 -40.54 31.39 -8.53
N ALA A 106 -40.66 32.39 -7.67
CA ALA A 106 -40.79 33.79 -8.09
C ALA A 106 -39.53 34.30 -8.80
N ILE A 107 -38.35 33.86 -8.35
CA ILE A 107 -37.05 34.27 -8.91
C ILE A 107 -36.70 33.44 -10.15
N GLY A 108 -36.98 32.13 -10.16
CA GLY A 108 -36.72 31.25 -11.30
C GLY A 108 -37.65 31.45 -12.49
N SER A 109 -38.82 32.05 -12.29
CA SER A 109 -39.79 32.33 -13.36
C SER A 109 -39.72 33.76 -13.93
N SER A 110 -38.93 34.68 -13.36
CA SER A 110 -38.90 36.09 -13.79
C SER A 110 -37.56 36.78 -13.55
N ASN A 111 -36.95 37.29 -14.61
CA ASN A 111 -35.72 38.07 -14.56
C ASN A 111 -35.91 39.41 -13.81
N THR A 112 -37.05 40.07 -13.97
CA THR A 112 -37.40 41.32 -13.26
C THR A 112 -37.50 41.08 -11.76
N THR A 113 -38.05 39.94 -11.34
CA THR A 113 -38.11 39.56 -9.91
C THR A 113 -36.72 39.29 -9.35
N ALA A 114 -35.86 38.58 -10.09
CA ALA A 114 -34.46 38.35 -9.71
C ALA A 114 -33.66 39.67 -9.60
N ALA A 115 -33.81 40.58 -10.56
CA ALA A 115 -33.20 41.92 -10.53
C ALA A 115 -33.69 42.74 -9.32
N SER A 116 -35.00 42.70 -9.05
CA SER A 116 -35.61 43.35 -7.87
C SER A 116 -35.16 42.73 -6.55
N TRP A 117 -34.77 41.46 -6.55
CA TRP A 117 -34.21 40.77 -5.38
C TRP A 117 -32.76 41.19 -5.14
N VAL A 118 -31.91 41.18 -6.19
CA VAL A 118 -30.51 41.64 -6.11
C VAL A 118 -30.43 43.12 -5.72
N GLY A 119 -31.30 43.97 -6.28
CA GLY A 119 -31.39 45.38 -5.91
C GLY A 119 -31.66 45.58 -4.42
N ARG A 120 -32.68 44.90 -3.87
CA ARG A 120 -33.11 45.04 -2.48
C ARG A 120 -32.18 44.38 -1.46
N ASN A 121 -31.55 43.25 -1.79
CA ASN A 121 -30.86 42.41 -0.81
C ASN A 121 -29.33 42.40 -0.97
N VAL A 122 -28.80 42.92 -2.08
CA VAL A 122 -27.34 42.94 -2.35
C VAL A 122 -26.87 44.36 -2.64
N VAL A 123 -27.42 45.03 -3.65
CA VAL A 123 -26.99 46.37 -4.07
C VAL A 123 -27.26 47.41 -2.98
N ALA A 124 -28.36 47.29 -2.23
CA ALA A 124 -28.69 48.20 -1.12
C ALA A 124 -27.70 48.18 0.06
N TYR A 125 -26.84 47.15 0.17
CA TYR A 125 -25.93 46.96 1.31
C TYR A 125 -24.44 46.88 0.92
N TYR A 126 -24.12 46.59 -0.34
CA TYR A 126 -22.75 46.58 -0.85
C TYR A 126 -22.31 48.00 -1.27
N PRO A 127 -21.08 48.46 -0.97
CA PRO A 127 -19.97 47.72 -0.37
C PRO A 127 -19.85 47.89 1.15
N GLU A 128 -20.81 48.52 1.84
CA GLU A 128 -20.71 48.70 3.30
C GLU A 128 -20.67 47.36 4.05
N THR A 129 -21.50 46.40 3.63
CA THR A 129 -21.43 45.00 4.05
C THR A 129 -20.71 44.17 2.97
N LEU A 130 -19.74 43.37 3.38
CA LEU A 130 -18.87 42.61 2.48
C LEU A 130 -19.54 41.32 1.99
N ILE A 131 -20.49 41.48 1.08
CA ILE A 131 -21.18 40.36 0.42
C ILE A 131 -20.23 39.71 -0.60
N THR A 132 -20.01 38.40 -0.48
CA THR A 132 -19.09 37.63 -1.34
C THR A 132 -19.81 36.61 -2.22
N GLY A 133 -21.04 36.21 -1.87
CA GLY A 133 -21.81 35.26 -2.67
C GLY A 133 -23.31 35.23 -2.42
N ILE A 134 -24.01 34.61 -3.37
CA ILE A 134 -25.44 34.28 -3.33
C ILE A 134 -25.58 32.77 -3.46
N ALA A 135 -26.29 32.15 -2.51
CA ALA A 135 -26.63 30.73 -2.52
C ALA A 135 -28.09 30.54 -2.94
N VAL A 136 -28.35 29.87 -4.06
CA VAL A 136 -29.70 29.76 -4.64
C VAL A 136 -30.39 28.49 -4.14
N GLY A 137 -31.43 28.69 -3.34
CA GLY A 137 -32.10 27.63 -2.60
C GLY A 137 -31.23 27.07 -1.48
N ASP A 138 -31.76 26.04 -0.82
CA ASP A 138 -31.07 25.22 0.15
C ASP A 138 -31.45 23.75 -0.09
N GLU A 139 -30.45 22.93 -0.41
CA GLU A 139 -30.59 21.50 -0.72
C GLU A 139 -31.74 21.12 -1.69
N VAL A 140 -32.09 21.97 -2.65
CA VAL A 140 -33.35 21.86 -3.43
C VAL A 140 -33.62 20.48 -4.06
N LEU A 141 -32.58 19.76 -4.50
CA LEU A 141 -32.72 18.42 -5.09
C LEU A 141 -33.19 17.33 -4.12
N THR A 142 -33.06 17.55 -2.81
CA THR A 142 -33.48 16.63 -1.74
C THR A 142 -34.61 17.23 -0.91
N ALA A 143 -34.58 18.53 -0.62
CA ALA A 143 -35.58 19.23 0.18
C ALA A 143 -36.88 19.54 -0.58
N VAL A 144 -36.79 20.00 -1.84
CA VAL A 144 -37.96 20.37 -2.67
C VAL A 144 -37.76 19.94 -4.13
N PRO A 145 -37.73 18.62 -4.44
CA PRO A 145 -37.30 18.13 -5.76
C PRO A 145 -38.16 18.62 -6.93
N SER A 146 -39.44 18.92 -6.69
CA SER A 146 -40.36 19.51 -7.68
C SER A 146 -39.93 20.89 -8.17
N SER A 147 -39.16 21.63 -7.38
CA SER A 147 -38.62 22.94 -7.76
C SER A 147 -37.25 22.88 -8.45
N ALA A 148 -36.67 21.68 -8.63
CA ALA A 148 -35.37 21.50 -9.27
C ALA A 148 -35.22 22.15 -10.66
N PRO A 149 -36.23 22.16 -11.56
CA PRO A 149 -36.12 22.81 -12.87
C PRO A 149 -35.92 24.34 -12.79
N LEU A 150 -36.29 24.98 -11.67
CA LEU A 150 -36.26 26.42 -11.48
C LEU A 150 -34.87 26.93 -11.03
N LEU A 151 -34.01 26.03 -10.54
CA LEU A 151 -32.66 26.36 -10.05
C LEU A 151 -31.79 27.07 -11.09
N LEU A 152 -31.75 26.52 -12.31
CA LEU A 152 -30.88 27.01 -13.37
C LEU A 152 -31.35 28.38 -13.89
N PRO A 153 -32.64 28.59 -14.26
CA PRO A 153 -33.18 29.91 -14.53
C PRO A 153 -32.92 30.91 -13.41
N ALA A 154 -33.13 30.53 -12.14
CA ALA A 154 -32.87 31.42 -10.99
C ALA A 154 -31.38 31.85 -10.91
N ILE A 155 -30.44 30.92 -11.06
CA ILE A 155 -29.00 31.24 -11.09
C ILE A 155 -28.67 32.16 -12.26
N GLN A 156 -29.18 31.88 -13.46
CA GLN A 156 -28.96 32.70 -14.66
C GLN A 156 -29.50 34.13 -14.50
N TYR A 157 -30.72 34.29 -13.97
CA TYR A 157 -31.33 35.59 -13.77
C TYR A 157 -30.66 36.41 -12.66
N LEU A 158 -30.27 35.78 -11.54
CA LEU A 158 -29.51 36.44 -10.48
C LEU A 158 -28.11 36.85 -10.94
N TYR A 159 -27.43 36.00 -11.72
CA TYR A 159 -26.14 36.35 -12.33
C TYR A 159 -26.30 37.52 -13.30
N SER A 160 -27.33 37.51 -14.15
CA SER A 160 -27.62 38.60 -15.10
C SER A 160 -27.90 39.93 -14.39
N ALA A 161 -28.59 39.90 -13.25
CA ALA A 161 -28.79 41.07 -12.40
C ALA A 161 -27.49 41.58 -11.76
N LEU A 162 -26.58 40.70 -11.32
CA LEU A 162 -25.24 41.10 -10.86
C LEU A 162 -24.35 41.62 -12.00
N VAL A 163 -24.53 41.16 -13.24
CA VAL A 163 -23.86 41.73 -14.42
C VAL A 163 -24.35 43.15 -14.65
N ALA A 164 -25.66 43.39 -14.66
CA ALA A 164 -26.26 44.72 -14.79
C ALA A 164 -25.83 45.68 -13.66
N ALA A 165 -25.60 45.17 -12.45
CA ALA A 165 -25.08 45.94 -11.32
C ALA A 165 -23.53 46.07 -11.28
N ASN A 166 -22.80 45.52 -12.26
CA ASN A 166 -21.33 45.42 -12.29
C ASN A 166 -20.66 44.66 -11.12
N LEU A 167 -21.43 43.87 -10.36
CA LEU A 167 -20.98 43.11 -9.19
C LEU A 167 -20.55 41.67 -9.51
N HIS A 168 -20.86 41.15 -10.71
CA HIS A 168 -20.63 39.76 -11.13
C HIS A 168 -19.19 39.22 -10.99
N THR A 169 -18.18 40.10 -10.99
CA THR A 169 -16.79 39.66 -10.74
C THR A 169 -16.48 39.49 -9.25
N GLN A 170 -17.14 40.26 -8.38
CA GLN A 170 -16.93 40.29 -6.93
C GLN A 170 -17.85 39.33 -6.16
N ILE A 171 -19.11 39.19 -6.59
CA ILE A 171 -20.14 38.38 -5.93
C ILE A 171 -20.44 37.14 -6.78
N LYS A 172 -20.31 35.95 -6.18
CA LYS A 172 -20.50 34.67 -6.88
C LYS A 172 -21.89 34.10 -6.67
N VAL A 173 -22.50 33.52 -7.71
CA VAL A 173 -23.81 32.82 -7.62
C VAL A 173 -23.58 31.31 -7.68
N SER A 174 -24.30 30.57 -6.83
CA SER A 174 -24.07 29.14 -6.58
C SER A 174 -25.33 28.50 -5.99
N THR A 175 -25.36 27.18 -5.76
CA THR A 175 -26.50 26.49 -5.09
C THR A 175 -25.98 25.44 -4.09
N PRO A 176 -26.52 25.36 -2.87
CA PRO A 176 -26.17 24.30 -1.90
C PRO A 176 -26.72 22.92 -2.32
N ARG A 177 -26.07 21.86 -1.84
CA ARG A 177 -26.34 20.46 -2.19
C ARG A 177 -26.12 19.53 -1.00
N ALA A 178 -27.11 18.69 -0.69
CA ALA A 178 -27.03 17.68 0.37
C ALA A 178 -26.00 16.57 0.12
N ALA A 179 -25.47 15.97 1.19
CA ALA A 179 -24.54 14.84 1.10
C ALA A 179 -25.13 13.62 0.39
N SER A 180 -26.43 13.38 0.58
CA SER A 180 -27.17 12.22 0.08
C SER A 180 -27.35 12.17 -1.44
N ILE A 181 -26.89 13.18 -2.18
CA ILE A 181 -26.81 13.12 -3.65
C ILE A 181 -25.67 12.21 -4.14
N ILE A 182 -24.77 11.75 -3.26
CA ILE A 182 -23.72 10.76 -3.56
C ILE A 182 -24.17 9.42 -2.97
N LEU A 183 -24.34 8.41 -3.82
CA LEU A 183 -24.95 7.12 -3.44
C LEU A 183 -23.97 6.18 -2.73
N ASP A 184 -22.69 6.29 -3.04
CA ASP A 184 -21.62 5.56 -2.38
C ASP A 184 -20.47 6.53 -2.13
N THR A 185 -20.04 6.64 -0.88
CA THR A 185 -19.05 7.65 -0.44
C THR A 185 -17.68 7.05 -0.17
N PHE A 186 -17.54 5.71 -0.18
CA PHE A 186 -16.29 5.04 0.20
C PHE A 186 -15.95 3.80 -0.66
N PRO A 187 -14.71 3.68 -1.17
CA PRO A 187 -13.62 4.66 -1.07
C PRO A 187 -13.93 5.90 -1.92
N PRO A 188 -13.40 7.10 -1.57
CA PRO A 188 -13.67 8.32 -2.33
C PRO A 188 -13.32 8.24 -3.84
N SER A 189 -12.40 7.36 -4.20
CA SER A 189 -12.04 7.03 -5.59
C SER A 189 -13.09 6.23 -6.38
N GLN A 190 -14.18 5.84 -5.73
CA GLN A 190 -15.34 5.14 -6.31
C GLN A 190 -16.64 5.92 -6.13
N ALA A 191 -16.61 7.12 -5.53
CA ALA A 191 -17.83 7.88 -5.25
C ALA A 191 -18.52 8.39 -6.53
N TYR A 192 -19.85 8.31 -6.56
CA TYR A 192 -20.64 8.74 -7.71
C TYR A 192 -21.99 9.36 -7.32
N PHE A 193 -22.42 10.33 -8.13
CA PHE A 193 -23.70 11.02 -7.96
C PHE A 193 -24.90 10.13 -8.30
N ASN A 194 -26.01 10.36 -7.60
CA ASN A 194 -27.31 9.77 -7.88
C ASN A 194 -27.73 10.09 -9.34
N PRO A 195 -27.99 9.08 -10.19
CA PRO A 195 -28.37 9.28 -11.59
C PRO A 195 -29.54 10.25 -11.82
N GLY A 196 -30.51 10.32 -10.90
CA GLY A 196 -31.63 11.26 -10.99
C GLY A 196 -31.23 12.73 -10.79
N ALA A 197 -30.15 13.00 -10.04
CA ALA A 197 -29.63 14.34 -9.80
C ALA A 197 -28.69 14.82 -10.94
N ILE A 198 -28.11 13.89 -11.71
CA ILE A 198 -27.14 14.20 -12.78
C ILE A 198 -27.75 15.13 -13.83
N THR A 199 -29.00 14.93 -14.23
CA THR A 199 -29.65 15.72 -15.30
C THR A 199 -29.70 17.22 -14.99
N VAL A 200 -29.91 17.61 -13.71
CA VAL A 200 -29.96 19.02 -13.30
C VAL A 200 -28.56 19.61 -13.14
N VAL A 201 -27.59 18.83 -12.64
CA VAL A 201 -26.18 19.25 -12.55
C VAL A 201 -25.58 19.44 -13.95
N VAL A 202 -25.82 18.50 -14.86
CA VAL A 202 -25.43 18.59 -16.28
C VAL A 202 -26.13 19.76 -16.96
N GLY A 203 -27.44 19.92 -16.76
CA GLY A 203 -28.19 21.06 -17.28
C GLY A 203 -27.58 22.40 -16.88
N ALA A 204 -27.22 22.57 -15.60
CA ALA A 204 -26.62 23.80 -15.11
C ALA A 204 -25.21 24.09 -15.67
N ILE A 205 -24.40 23.04 -15.89
CA ILE A 205 -23.07 23.17 -16.50
C ILE A 205 -23.16 23.41 -18.02
N THR A 206 -24.16 22.84 -18.69
CA THR A 206 -24.25 22.87 -20.17
C THR A 206 -25.00 24.10 -20.70
N ALA A 207 -26.02 24.59 -19.99
CA ALA A 207 -26.78 25.78 -20.39
C ALA A 207 -26.05 27.10 -20.08
N VAL A 208 -25.05 27.05 -19.20
CA VAL A 208 -24.16 28.18 -18.91
C VAL A 208 -22.89 27.95 -19.71
N ASN A 209 -22.93 28.34 -21.00
CA ASN A 209 -21.82 28.22 -21.97
C ASN A 209 -20.68 29.22 -21.68
N LEU A 210 -20.31 29.34 -20.39
CA LEU A 210 -19.19 30.11 -19.89
C LEU A 210 -17.97 29.20 -19.87
N ASN A 211 -16.83 29.76 -20.25
CA ASN A 211 -15.53 29.09 -20.29
C ASN A 211 -14.95 28.97 -18.85
N VAL A 212 -15.70 28.29 -17.96
CA VAL A 212 -15.45 28.17 -16.52
C VAL A 212 -14.38 27.12 -16.27
N THR A 213 -13.30 27.52 -15.60
CA THR A 213 -12.13 26.65 -15.45
C THR A 213 -11.59 26.46 -14.02
N ASP A 214 -12.16 27.09 -12.99
CA ASP A 214 -12.06 26.73 -11.55
C ASP A 214 -13.48 26.51 -11.03
N VAL A 215 -13.62 25.63 -10.06
CA VAL A 215 -14.84 25.47 -9.27
C VAL A 215 -14.45 25.54 -7.79
N VAL A 216 -14.87 26.60 -7.09
CA VAL A 216 -14.67 26.69 -5.64
C VAL A 216 -15.77 25.87 -4.97
N VAL A 217 -15.35 24.83 -4.24
CA VAL A 217 -16.22 23.99 -3.42
C VAL A 217 -16.09 24.47 -1.98
N LEU A 218 -17.13 25.12 -1.47
CA LEU A 218 -17.21 25.51 -0.06
C LEU A 218 -18.08 24.50 0.69
N VAL A 219 -17.53 23.89 1.75
CA VAL A 219 -18.30 23.14 2.75
C VAL A 219 -19.04 24.16 3.62
N THR A 220 -20.36 24.22 3.52
CA THR A 220 -21.14 25.22 4.26
C THR A 220 -21.56 24.74 5.64
N GLU A 221 -21.90 23.47 5.82
CA GLU A 221 -22.26 22.92 7.14
C GLU A 221 -21.41 21.72 7.55
N SER A 222 -20.85 21.79 8.76
CA SER A 222 -20.22 20.68 9.46
C SER A 222 -20.37 20.92 10.97
N GLY A 223 -20.81 19.92 11.72
CA GLY A 223 -21.09 20.09 13.14
C GLY A 223 -21.64 18.82 13.77
N TRP A 224 -21.64 18.80 15.10
CA TRP A 224 -22.24 17.72 15.90
C TRP A 224 -23.36 18.32 16.78
N PRO A 225 -24.56 17.72 16.82
CA PRO A 225 -25.67 18.26 17.60
C PRO A 225 -25.36 18.23 19.11
N SER A 226 -25.54 19.38 19.76
CA SER A 226 -25.30 19.54 21.20
C SER A 226 -26.39 18.90 22.08
N LYS A 227 -27.53 18.50 21.49
CA LYS A 227 -28.62 17.81 22.18
C LYS A 227 -29.46 16.97 21.21
N GLY A 228 -29.54 15.66 21.44
CA GLY A 228 -30.32 14.69 20.68
C GLY A 228 -31.78 14.51 21.12
N ASP A 229 -32.57 13.83 20.28
CA ASP A 229 -33.78 13.12 20.73
C ASP A 229 -33.40 11.92 21.63
N SER A 230 -34.35 11.33 22.35
CA SER A 230 -34.10 10.28 23.36
C SER A 230 -33.44 8.99 22.85
N LYS A 231 -33.34 8.81 21.52
CA LYS A 231 -32.68 7.68 20.84
C LYS A 231 -31.27 8.02 20.34
N GLU A 232 -30.85 9.27 20.44
CA GLU A 232 -29.62 9.79 19.85
C GLU A 232 -28.58 10.05 20.95
N HIS A 233 -28.25 8.98 21.70
CA HIS A 233 -27.45 9.02 22.93
C HIS A 233 -26.06 9.69 22.81
N TYR A 234 -25.56 9.92 21.60
CA TYR A 234 -24.26 10.54 21.34
C TYR A 234 -24.34 12.03 20.99
N ALA A 235 -25.54 12.58 20.75
CA ALA A 235 -25.79 14.00 20.50
C ALA A 235 -25.80 14.77 21.84
N THR A 236 -24.61 14.98 22.39
CA THR A 236 -24.40 15.66 23.68
C THR A 236 -23.52 16.89 23.51
N LYS A 237 -23.67 17.85 24.42
CA LYS A 237 -22.89 19.08 24.47
C LYS A 237 -21.38 18.81 24.48
N ASP A 238 -20.92 17.88 25.30
CA ASP A 238 -19.49 17.56 25.43
C ASP A 238 -18.90 16.99 24.13
N ASN A 239 -19.67 16.18 23.39
CA ASN A 239 -19.26 15.67 22.08
C ASN A 239 -19.24 16.80 21.03
N ALA A 240 -20.22 17.71 21.06
CA ALA A 240 -20.25 18.88 20.19
C ALA A 240 -19.10 19.85 20.45
N ASP A 241 -18.84 20.18 21.72
CA ASP A 241 -17.72 21.03 22.14
C ASP A 241 -16.38 20.39 21.76
N THR A 242 -16.23 19.07 21.94
CA THR A 242 -15.02 18.31 21.55
C THR A 242 -14.80 18.33 20.03
N TYR A 243 -15.84 18.03 19.25
CA TYR A 243 -15.79 18.02 17.79
C TYR A 243 -15.42 19.40 17.24
N ASN A 244 -16.17 20.44 17.63
CA ASN A 244 -15.96 21.81 17.17
C ASN A 244 -14.59 22.36 17.61
N SER A 245 -14.16 22.09 18.84
CA SER A 245 -12.85 22.54 19.34
C SER A 245 -11.67 21.94 18.59
N ASN A 246 -11.76 20.65 18.24
CA ASN A 246 -10.69 19.98 17.49
C ASN A 246 -10.69 20.41 16.02
N LEU A 247 -11.87 20.66 15.43
CA LEU A 247 -12.01 21.22 14.09
C LEU A 247 -11.35 22.60 13.99
N ILE A 248 -11.65 23.52 14.92
CA ILE A 248 -11.06 24.87 14.98
C ILE A 248 -9.54 24.79 15.16
N LYS A 249 -9.03 23.94 16.07
CA LYS A 249 -7.58 23.74 16.26
C LYS A 249 -6.88 23.24 15.00
N HIS A 250 -7.52 22.34 14.25
CA HIS A 250 -6.96 21.76 13.04
C HIS A 250 -6.82 22.80 11.92
N VAL A 251 -7.85 23.65 11.75
CA VAL A 251 -7.90 24.69 10.72
C VAL A 251 -6.90 25.83 10.97
N LEU A 252 -6.53 26.08 12.23
CA LEU A 252 -5.68 27.21 12.63
C LEU A 252 -4.20 26.87 12.88
N ASP A 253 -3.76 25.61 12.83
CA ASP A 253 -2.36 25.23 13.06
C ASP A 253 -1.47 25.53 11.83
N ARG A 254 -0.63 26.57 11.95
CA ARG A 254 0.15 27.16 10.85
C ARG A 254 1.40 26.39 10.42
N ARG A 255 1.68 25.19 10.96
CA ARG A 255 2.93 24.44 10.66
C ARG A 255 3.01 23.83 9.25
N ASN A 256 2.02 24.06 8.40
CA ASN A 256 1.97 23.43 7.08
C ASN A 256 1.34 24.40 6.03
N PRO A 257 2.15 25.25 5.36
CA PRO A 257 1.65 26.33 4.49
C PRO A 257 0.85 25.89 3.25
N ILE A 258 0.83 24.59 2.94
CA ILE A 258 0.07 24.02 1.82
C ILE A 258 -1.24 23.38 2.31
N ALA A 259 -1.25 22.79 3.52
CA ALA A 259 -2.44 22.21 4.14
C ALA A 259 -3.43 23.26 4.67
N SER A 260 -3.23 24.54 4.35
CA SER A 260 -4.17 25.60 4.62
C SER A 260 -5.09 25.87 3.40
N ARG A 261 -4.68 25.56 2.18
CA ARG A 261 -5.47 25.87 0.96
C ARG A 261 -6.56 24.85 0.60
N ASN A 262 -6.47 23.60 1.08
CA ASN A 262 -7.29 22.49 0.58
C ASN A 262 -8.07 21.70 1.65
N TYR A 263 -7.86 21.92 2.95
CA TYR A 263 -8.05 20.86 3.96
C TYR A 263 -9.48 20.63 4.50
N PHE A 264 -10.53 21.09 3.81
CA PHE A 264 -11.93 20.78 4.13
C PHE A 264 -12.59 19.94 3.02
N GLN A 265 -12.43 18.61 3.09
CA GLN A 265 -13.20 17.64 2.30
C GLN A 265 -13.66 16.43 3.13
N GLN A 266 -14.48 16.67 4.15
CA GLN A 266 -15.80 16.07 4.48
C GLN A 266 -16.33 16.97 5.62
N LEU A 267 -17.56 17.48 5.65
CA LEU A 267 -18.83 16.86 5.30
C LEU A 267 -19.46 17.50 4.05
N TRP A 268 -20.29 16.74 3.34
CA TRP A 268 -20.83 17.18 2.05
C TRP A 268 -22.11 18.02 2.23
N THR A 269 -21.95 19.32 2.48
CA THR A 269 -22.86 20.31 1.87
C THR A 269 -22.06 21.26 1.00
N GLY A 270 -22.07 20.98 -0.31
CA GLY A 270 -21.21 21.64 -1.28
C GLY A 270 -21.90 22.81 -1.95
N LEU A 271 -21.41 24.03 -1.70
CA LEU A 271 -21.74 25.20 -2.50
C LEU A 271 -20.82 25.21 -3.75
N VAL A 272 -21.41 25.05 -4.94
CA VAL A 272 -20.66 25.02 -6.22
C VAL A 272 -20.56 26.42 -6.82
N VAL A 273 -19.39 27.05 -6.73
CA VAL A 273 -19.08 28.37 -7.32
C VAL A 273 -18.26 28.20 -8.60
N LEU A 274 -18.70 28.79 -9.72
CA LEU A 274 -18.10 28.63 -11.05
C LEU A 274 -17.17 29.82 -11.44
N GLY A 275 -15.85 29.62 -11.62
CA GLY A 275 -14.95 30.56 -12.37
C GLY A 275 -13.40 30.46 -12.23
N GLY A 276 -12.70 29.95 -13.27
CA GLY A 276 -11.23 30.02 -13.69
C GLY A 276 -10.04 29.63 -12.78
N GLN A 277 -9.13 28.62 -13.00
CA GLN A 277 -8.50 28.01 -14.21
C GLN A 277 -7.80 26.59 -14.04
N ILE A 278 -7.88 25.66 -15.05
CA ILE A 278 -7.03 24.44 -15.21
C ILE A 278 -6.28 24.43 -16.56
N ALA A 279 -4.99 24.09 -16.58
CA ALA A 279 -4.11 24.17 -17.75
C ALA A 279 -3.89 22.86 -18.55
N GLU A 280 -4.14 21.68 -17.98
CA GLU A 280 -3.69 20.38 -18.53
C GLU A 280 -4.77 19.61 -19.33
N SER A 281 -5.94 20.21 -19.55
CA SER A 281 -7.09 19.61 -20.27
C SER A 281 -7.42 20.29 -21.61
N GLN A 282 -6.44 20.97 -22.22
CA GLN A 282 -6.59 21.60 -23.53
C GLN A 282 -6.57 20.56 -24.68
N PRO A 283 -7.23 20.83 -25.83
CA PRO A 283 -7.13 19.98 -27.01
C PRO A 283 -5.67 19.91 -27.52
N GLY A 284 -5.03 18.75 -27.35
CA GLY A 284 -3.62 18.53 -27.69
C GLY A 284 -2.75 18.10 -26.51
N GLU A 285 -3.21 18.32 -25.28
CA GLU A 285 -2.49 17.92 -24.06
C GLU A 285 -2.70 16.45 -23.68
N SER A 286 -1.72 15.90 -22.94
CA SER A 286 -1.57 14.46 -22.71
C SER A 286 -2.74 13.77 -21.97
N CYS A 287 -3.63 14.52 -21.32
CA CYS A 287 -4.79 14.01 -20.57
C CYS A 287 -6.16 14.35 -21.20
N TYR A 288 -6.20 14.90 -22.42
CA TYR A 288 -7.45 15.34 -23.05
C TYR A 288 -8.42 14.21 -23.44
N GLN A 289 -7.90 13.02 -23.79
CA GLN A 289 -8.69 11.89 -24.32
C GLN A 289 -8.82 10.73 -23.30
N PRO A 290 -9.98 10.06 -23.19
CA PRO A 290 -11.21 10.28 -23.96
C PRO A 290 -11.92 11.55 -23.52
N ASN A 291 -12.23 12.44 -24.47
CA ASN A 291 -12.88 13.73 -24.23
C ASN A 291 -14.36 13.53 -23.84
N ASN A 292 -14.59 13.21 -22.57
CA ASN A 292 -15.92 13.17 -21.97
C ASN A 292 -15.87 13.61 -20.50
N VAL A 293 -16.98 14.18 -20.05
CA VAL A 293 -17.11 14.85 -18.74
C VAL A 293 -16.82 13.90 -17.56
N LYS A 294 -17.15 12.61 -17.68
CA LYS A 294 -16.87 11.60 -16.64
C LYS A 294 -15.37 11.50 -16.36
N ASN A 295 -14.54 11.49 -17.40
CA ASN A 295 -13.09 11.37 -17.26
C ASN A 295 -12.44 12.67 -16.75
N HIS A 296 -12.91 13.84 -17.20
CA HIS A 296 -12.37 15.12 -16.74
C HIS A 296 -12.75 15.41 -15.27
N ALA A 297 -13.97 15.06 -14.85
CA ALA A 297 -14.36 15.12 -13.44
C ALA A 297 -13.57 14.13 -12.57
N SER A 298 -13.36 12.89 -13.01
CA SER A 298 -12.48 11.94 -12.32
C SER A 298 -11.03 12.42 -12.25
N TYR A 299 -10.52 13.12 -13.28
CA TYR A 299 -9.18 13.70 -13.28
C TYR A 299 -9.04 14.82 -12.24
N ALA A 300 -10.04 15.70 -12.10
CA ALA A 300 -10.03 16.74 -11.07
C ALA A 300 -9.98 16.15 -9.65
N PHE A 301 -10.79 15.12 -9.37
CA PHE A 301 -10.79 14.44 -8.06
C PHE A 301 -9.52 13.59 -7.81
N ASP A 302 -9.00 12.86 -8.81
CA ASP A 302 -7.74 12.11 -8.65
C ASP A 302 -6.56 13.09 -8.48
N SER A 303 -6.50 14.19 -9.23
CA SER A 303 -5.45 15.22 -9.10
C SER A 303 -5.41 15.84 -7.70
N TYR A 304 -6.57 16.14 -7.12
CA TYR A 304 -6.70 16.58 -5.72
C TYR A 304 -6.19 15.50 -4.74
N TYR A 305 -6.67 14.25 -4.85
CA TYR A 305 -6.24 13.13 -4.00
C TYR A 305 -4.73 12.83 -4.11
N GLN A 306 -4.14 13.09 -5.28
CA GLN A 306 -2.71 12.89 -5.51
C GLN A 306 -1.83 14.01 -4.95
N LYS A 307 -2.33 15.26 -4.89
CA LYS A 307 -1.64 16.39 -4.24
C LYS A 307 -1.63 16.25 -2.71
N GLU A 308 -2.69 15.72 -2.10
CA GLU A 308 -2.82 15.55 -0.63
C GLU A 308 -2.16 14.28 -0.05
N GLY A 309 -1.19 13.68 -0.75
CA GLY A 309 -0.24 12.72 -0.15
C GLY A 309 -0.75 11.31 0.21
N LYS A 310 -2.01 10.95 -0.09
CA LYS A 310 -2.53 9.56 -0.08
C LYS A 310 -2.40 8.82 1.26
N ALA A 311 -2.80 9.44 2.38
CA ALA A 311 -2.72 8.86 3.73
C ALA A 311 -4.07 8.40 4.31
N SER A 312 -4.07 7.57 5.36
CA SER A 312 -5.29 7.10 6.05
C SER A 312 -6.07 8.24 6.72
N GLY A 313 -5.37 9.29 7.14
CA GLY A 313 -5.94 10.51 7.72
C GLY A 313 -6.89 11.30 6.80
N SER A 314 -7.04 10.89 5.54
CA SER A 314 -8.04 11.42 4.61
C SER A 314 -9.46 10.85 4.83
N CYS A 315 -9.65 9.87 5.73
CA CYS A 315 -10.94 9.21 5.98
C CYS A 315 -11.46 9.33 7.43
N ASP A 316 -10.63 9.79 8.37
CA ASP A 316 -10.98 10.06 9.78
C ASP A 316 -10.47 11.44 10.27
N PHE A 317 -9.94 12.24 9.33
CA PHE A 317 -9.25 13.52 9.54
C PHE A 317 -7.99 13.49 10.43
N LYS A 318 -7.40 12.30 10.67
CA LYS A 318 -6.39 12.07 11.72
C LYS A 318 -6.99 12.19 13.13
N GLY A 319 -8.20 11.65 13.34
CA GLY A 319 -8.84 11.51 14.64
C GLY A 319 -9.76 12.68 15.05
N VAL A 320 -10.27 13.45 14.08
CA VAL A 320 -11.25 14.54 14.32
C VAL A 320 -12.69 14.06 14.14
N ALA A 321 -12.89 12.89 13.52
CA ALA A 321 -14.19 12.24 13.37
C ALA A 321 -14.10 10.74 13.68
N MET A 322 -15.22 10.13 14.07
CA MET A 322 -15.36 8.68 14.24
C MET A 322 -16.25 8.11 13.13
N ILE A 323 -15.80 7.04 12.48
CA ILE A 323 -16.53 6.41 11.38
C ILE A 323 -17.69 5.58 11.95
N THR A 324 -18.92 6.01 11.70
CA THR A 324 -20.15 5.27 12.03
C THR A 324 -20.72 4.55 10.81
N THR A 325 -21.28 3.35 11.01
CA THR A 325 -22.03 2.60 10.00
C THR A 325 -23.55 2.76 10.13
N THR A 326 -24.01 3.65 11.02
CA THR A 326 -25.42 3.86 11.34
C THR A 326 -25.85 5.26 10.92
N ASP A 327 -26.89 5.34 10.09
CA ASP A 327 -27.49 6.57 9.59
C ASP A 327 -28.23 7.34 10.71
N PRO A 328 -27.87 8.61 10.98
CA PRO A 328 -28.51 9.43 12.01
C PRO A 328 -29.78 10.18 11.53
N MET A 329 -30.26 10.03 10.28
CA MET A 329 -31.34 10.86 9.73
C MET A 329 -32.78 10.56 10.24
N ARG A 330 -33.00 10.34 11.54
CA ARG A 330 -34.36 10.15 12.13
C ARG A 330 -34.56 10.78 13.52
N GLY A 331 -34.42 12.11 13.60
CA GLY A 331 -34.80 12.95 14.76
C GLY A 331 -35.15 14.38 14.35
N LYS A 332 -35.95 15.11 15.16
CA LYS A 332 -36.23 16.55 14.95
C LYS A 332 -35.45 17.36 15.99
N LEU A 333 -34.25 17.81 15.62
CA LEU A 333 -33.31 18.41 16.56
C LEU A 333 -33.60 19.89 16.86
N LYS A 334 -33.54 20.25 18.15
CA LYS A 334 -33.55 21.64 18.63
C LYS A 334 -32.16 22.03 19.11
N MET A 335 -31.64 23.14 18.59
CA MET A 335 -30.35 23.71 19.00
C MET A 335 -30.55 24.75 20.11
N ASP A 336 -29.89 24.58 21.25
CA ASP A 336 -29.96 25.50 22.40
C ASP A 336 -28.61 26.22 22.57
N GLN A 337 -28.56 27.50 22.21
CA GLN A 337 -27.35 28.33 22.26
C GLN A 337 -26.90 28.68 23.68
N LYS A 338 -27.78 28.61 24.69
CA LYS A 338 -27.48 29.09 26.04
C LYS A 338 -26.35 28.30 26.72
N SER A 339 -26.17 27.06 26.30
CA SER A 339 -25.15 26.15 26.84
C SER A 339 -23.70 26.58 26.55
N LEU A 340 -23.43 27.38 25.51
CA LEU A 340 -22.08 27.87 25.20
C LEU A 340 -21.55 28.90 26.21
N LEU A 341 -22.42 29.56 26.98
CA LEU A 341 -22.04 30.63 27.91
C LEU A 341 -21.46 30.09 29.23
N GLU A 342 -22.00 29.00 29.77
CA GLU A 342 -21.62 28.48 31.11
C GLU A 342 -20.19 27.88 31.18
N ASN A 343 -19.59 27.54 30.04
CA ASN A 343 -18.22 26.98 29.99
C ASN A 343 -17.12 28.07 29.94
N SER A 344 -17.48 29.37 29.82
CA SER A 344 -16.50 30.46 29.77
C SER A 344 -15.75 30.66 31.10
N ASP A 345 -16.38 30.37 32.24
CA ASP A 345 -15.79 30.60 33.57
C ASP A 345 -14.80 29.51 34.04
N ARG A 346 -14.66 28.40 33.28
CA ARG A 346 -13.69 27.33 33.59
C ARG A 346 -12.42 27.37 32.74
N GLY A 347 -11.78 28.55 32.67
CA GLY A 347 -10.31 28.72 32.74
C GLY A 347 -9.38 28.02 31.73
N HIS A 348 -9.88 27.29 30.72
CA HIS A 348 -9.06 26.38 29.90
C HIS A 348 -8.83 26.83 28.44
N MET A 349 -8.96 28.12 28.12
CA MET A 349 -8.54 28.69 26.83
C MET A 349 -7.46 29.77 26.96
N LYS A 350 -6.33 29.44 27.61
CA LYS A 350 -5.08 30.20 27.48
C LYS A 350 -4.28 29.70 26.27
N VAL A 351 -4.49 30.32 25.11
CA VAL A 351 -3.56 30.21 23.98
C VAL A 351 -2.35 31.07 24.28
N LEU A 352 -1.20 30.43 24.52
CA LEU A 352 0.09 31.10 24.62
C LEU A 352 0.46 31.73 23.26
N VAL A 353 0.62 33.04 23.24
CA VAL A 353 1.27 33.80 22.17
C VAL A 353 2.32 34.67 22.85
N ASP A 354 3.60 34.43 22.58
CA ASP A 354 4.68 35.22 23.16
C ASP A 354 5.57 35.86 22.09
N SER A 355 6.05 37.05 22.42
CA SER A 355 7.06 37.88 21.75
C SER A 355 6.76 38.39 20.34
N LYS A 356 6.37 39.67 20.31
CA LYS A 356 6.71 40.61 19.22
C LYS A 356 8.24 40.68 19.06
N LEU A 357 8.76 40.83 17.82
CA LEU A 357 9.84 41.79 17.59
C LEU A 357 9.93 42.26 16.11
N ALA A 358 9.92 43.59 15.97
CA ALA A 358 10.48 44.44 14.91
C ALA A 358 10.54 44.00 13.43
N GLN A 359 9.81 44.74 12.58
CA GLN A 359 10.29 45.11 11.24
C GLN A 359 11.51 46.07 11.37
N LYS A 360 12.61 45.84 10.64
CA LYS A 360 13.21 46.80 9.68
C LYS A 360 14.40 46.20 8.91
N GLN A 361 14.77 46.88 7.83
CA GLN A 361 16.06 46.80 7.10
C GLN A 361 16.25 45.65 6.09
N MET A 362 15.62 45.80 4.91
CA MET A 362 16.08 45.12 3.70
C MET A 362 17.30 45.84 3.11
N ALA A 363 18.45 45.16 3.01
CA ALA A 363 19.58 45.54 2.14
C ALA A 363 20.47 44.34 1.77
N ASP A 364 20.75 43.44 2.73
CA ASP A 364 21.81 42.41 2.57
C ASP A 364 21.37 41.07 1.95
N ASN A 365 20.10 40.93 1.56
CA ASN A 365 19.51 39.63 1.18
C ASN A 365 20.10 38.97 -0.07
N LYS A 366 20.85 39.68 -0.94
CA LYS A 366 21.38 39.07 -2.19
C LYS A 366 22.50 38.07 -1.93
N LEU A 367 23.36 38.29 -0.92
CA LEU A 367 24.45 37.38 -0.58
C LEU A 367 23.94 36.16 0.22
N LEU A 368 22.97 36.39 1.09
CA LEU A 368 22.28 35.32 1.83
C LEU A 368 21.49 34.40 0.90
N LEU A 369 20.81 34.94 -0.12
CA LEU A 369 20.03 34.14 -1.07
C LEU A 369 20.94 33.26 -1.96
N SER A 370 22.10 33.76 -2.40
CA SER A 370 23.06 32.94 -3.15
C SER A 370 23.67 31.85 -2.27
N CYS A 371 24.04 32.14 -1.02
CA CYS A 371 24.45 31.11 -0.05
C CYS A 371 23.32 30.09 0.23
N PHE A 372 22.06 30.54 0.31
CA PHE A 372 20.92 29.65 0.54
C PHE A 372 20.65 28.74 -0.66
N ILE A 373 20.74 29.24 -1.90
CA ILE A 373 20.62 28.43 -3.12
C ILE A 373 21.76 27.41 -3.21
N VAL A 374 23.00 27.80 -2.90
CA VAL A 374 24.14 26.87 -2.82
C VAL A 374 23.91 25.81 -1.74
N CYS A 375 23.44 26.20 -0.55
CA CYS A 375 23.06 25.24 0.50
C CYS A 375 21.92 24.32 0.06
N VAL A 376 20.88 24.79 -0.63
CA VAL A 376 19.79 23.93 -1.13
C VAL A 376 20.30 22.95 -2.20
N LEU A 377 21.28 23.33 -3.01
CA LEU A 377 21.94 22.43 -3.98
C LEU A 377 22.88 21.41 -3.32
N PHE A 378 23.52 21.74 -2.19
CA PHE A 378 24.36 20.80 -1.43
C PHE A 378 23.60 19.96 -0.39
N PHE A 379 22.43 20.42 0.08
CA PHE A 379 21.59 19.76 1.09
C PHE A 379 20.21 19.35 0.55
N GLY A 380 20.12 19.03 -0.74
CA GLY A 380 18.96 18.35 -1.32
C GLY A 380 18.74 16.99 -0.66
N VAL A 381 17.89 16.92 0.35
CA VAL A 381 17.52 15.66 1.01
C VAL A 381 16.68 14.84 0.04
N ASN A 382 17.31 13.86 -0.60
CA ASN A 382 16.60 12.87 -1.42
C ASN A 382 15.60 12.12 -0.53
N GLY A 383 14.30 12.40 -0.70
CA GLY A 383 13.19 11.75 0.01
C GLY A 383 12.91 10.31 -0.45
N GLU A 384 13.93 9.61 -0.94
CA GLU A 384 13.84 8.26 -1.47
C GLU A 384 14.16 7.20 -0.40
N ASN A 385 13.66 5.97 -0.57
CA ASN A 385 13.95 4.90 0.40
C ASN A 385 15.42 4.44 0.31
N PRO A 386 16.03 3.98 1.42
CA PRO A 386 17.44 3.60 1.44
C PRO A 386 17.80 2.51 0.42
N TYR A 387 18.95 2.67 -0.24
CA TYR A 387 19.50 1.68 -1.16
C TYR A 387 20.55 0.81 -0.46
N ARG A 388 20.46 -0.51 -0.68
CA ARG A 388 21.42 -1.52 -0.21
C ARG A 388 22.10 -2.15 -1.44
N TYR A 389 23.41 -2.04 -1.51
CA TYR A 389 24.19 -2.55 -2.64
C TYR A 389 24.92 -3.84 -2.25
N PHE A 390 24.75 -4.88 -3.05
CA PHE A 390 25.40 -6.17 -2.88
C PHE A 390 26.09 -6.56 -4.19
N THR A 391 27.37 -6.95 -4.11
CA THR A 391 28.11 -7.52 -5.25
C THR A 391 28.41 -8.97 -4.94
N TRP A 392 27.92 -9.87 -5.80
CA TRP A 392 28.02 -11.32 -5.62
C TRP A 392 28.82 -11.94 -6.77
N LYS A 393 29.94 -12.57 -6.42
CA LYS A 393 30.71 -13.45 -7.30
C LYS A 393 30.22 -14.88 -7.07
N VAL A 394 29.61 -15.49 -8.09
CA VAL A 394 29.08 -16.85 -8.03
C VAL A 394 30.10 -17.80 -8.66
N THR A 395 30.65 -18.72 -7.86
CA THR A 395 31.72 -19.63 -8.28
C THR A 395 31.41 -21.06 -7.83
N TYR A 396 31.95 -22.05 -8.55
CA TYR A 396 32.10 -23.38 -7.96
C TYR A 396 33.26 -23.38 -6.97
N GLY A 397 33.13 -24.16 -5.90
CA GLY A 397 34.19 -24.37 -4.92
C GLY A 397 33.90 -25.56 -4.03
N ASP A 398 34.86 -25.87 -3.15
CA ASP A 398 34.80 -27.05 -2.29
C ASP A 398 33.91 -26.82 -1.06
N VAL A 399 32.94 -27.69 -0.85
CA VAL A 399 32.06 -27.75 0.34
C VAL A 399 32.13 -29.12 0.99
N TYR A 400 31.86 -29.19 2.30
CA TYR A 400 31.96 -30.42 3.10
C TYR A 400 30.72 -30.68 3.98
N PRO A 401 29.47 -30.66 3.44
CA PRO A 401 28.28 -30.49 4.28
C PRO A 401 27.94 -31.75 5.09
N LEU A 402 28.33 -32.93 4.59
CA LEU A 402 28.24 -34.22 5.30
C LEU A 402 29.62 -34.87 5.48
N GLY A 403 30.66 -34.04 5.72
CA GLY A 403 32.05 -34.48 5.92
C GLY A 403 32.78 -34.97 4.66
N VAL A 404 32.09 -35.09 3.53
CA VAL A 404 32.64 -35.51 2.24
C VAL A 404 32.86 -34.28 1.35
N LYS A 405 34.04 -34.18 0.74
CA LYS A 405 34.37 -33.14 -0.24
C LYS A 405 33.44 -33.20 -1.45
N GLN A 406 32.76 -32.10 -1.76
CA GLN A 406 31.92 -31.93 -2.94
C GLN A 406 32.16 -30.56 -3.58
N GLN A 407 32.00 -30.49 -4.91
CA GLN A 407 31.86 -29.21 -5.59
C GLN A 407 30.45 -28.65 -5.35
N GLY A 408 30.36 -27.48 -4.72
CA GLY A 408 29.13 -26.72 -4.50
C GLY A 408 29.20 -25.31 -5.08
N ILE A 409 28.08 -24.60 -5.06
CA ILE A 409 27.98 -23.20 -5.49
C ILE A 409 28.24 -22.30 -4.27
N LEU A 410 29.30 -21.49 -4.38
CA LEU A 410 29.68 -20.46 -3.43
C LEU A 410 29.24 -19.08 -3.92
N ILE A 411 28.84 -18.22 -2.99
CA ILE A 411 28.62 -16.79 -3.25
C ILE A 411 29.62 -16.01 -2.42
N ASN A 412 30.48 -15.23 -3.06
CA ASN A 412 31.61 -14.55 -2.42
C ASN A 412 32.49 -15.50 -1.59
N GLY A 413 32.68 -16.74 -2.07
CA GLY A 413 33.45 -17.78 -1.39
C GLY A 413 32.75 -18.45 -0.21
N GLN A 414 31.47 -18.16 0.05
CA GLN A 414 30.73 -18.65 1.21
C GLN A 414 29.67 -19.71 0.81
N PHE A 415 29.53 -20.73 1.66
CA PHE A 415 28.40 -21.65 1.69
C PHE A 415 27.99 -21.94 3.15
N PRO A 416 26.72 -21.70 3.55
CA PRO A 416 25.67 -21.04 2.79
C PRO A 416 26.06 -19.63 2.33
N GLY A 417 25.32 -19.08 1.36
CA GLY A 417 25.57 -17.74 0.84
C GLY A 417 25.35 -16.63 1.88
N PRO A 418 25.91 -15.44 1.65
CA PRO A 418 25.87 -14.32 2.61
C PRO A 418 24.42 -13.88 2.91
N HIS A 419 24.18 -13.47 4.15
CA HIS A 419 22.89 -12.94 4.57
C HIS A 419 22.61 -11.59 3.89
N ILE A 420 21.38 -11.40 3.40
CA ILE A 420 20.84 -10.08 3.07
C ILE A 420 20.12 -9.56 4.32
N ASP A 421 20.62 -8.45 4.87
CA ASP A 421 19.94 -7.69 5.91
C ASP A 421 19.36 -6.40 5.32
N ALA A 422 18.04 -6.26 5.41
CA ALA A 422 17.28 -5.14 4.86
C ALA A 422 16.27 -4.62 5.88
N ILE A 423 15.95 -3.32 5.84
CA ILE A 423 14.81 -2.76 6.56
C ILE A 423 13.61 -2.69 5.60
N THR A 424 12.40 -2.82 6.13
CA THR A 424 11.16 -2.61 5.36
C THR A 424 11.16 -1.26 4.61
N ASN A 425 10.85 -1.34 3.32
CA ASN A 425 10.97 -0.37 2.23
C ASN A 425 12.37 -0.12 1.65
N ASP A 426 13.44 -0.77 2.12
CA ASP A 426 14.75 -0.68 1.46
C ASP A 426 14.68 -1.17 -0.01
N ASN A 427 15.45 -0.51 -0.88
CA ASN A 427 15.71 -0.92 -2.25
C ASN A 427 16.98 -1.79 -2.28
N LEU A 428 16.93 -2.99 -2.84
CA LEU A 428 18.07 -3.92 -2.88
C LEU A 428 18.63 -4.01 -4.30
N ILE A 429 19.90 -3.62 -4.46
CA ILE A 429 20.63 -3.61 -5.73
C ILE A 429 21.68 -4.72 -5.67
N ILE A 430 21.40 -5.85 -6.33
CA ILE A 430 22.20 -7.07 -6.19
C ILE A 430 22.84 -7.42 -7.54
N SER A 431 24.11 -7.07 -7.69
CA SER A 431 24.90 -7.31 -8.89
C SER A 431 25.53 -8.71 -8.84
N VAL A 432 24.96 -9.63 -9.61
CA VAL A 432 25.36 -11.05 -9.66
C VAL A 432 26.29 -11.28 -10.85
N TYR A 433 27.52 -11.69 -10.58
CA TYR A 433 28.54 -12.05 -11.57
C TYR A 433 28.64 -13.58 -11.64
N ASN A 434 28.33 -14.16 -12.80
CA ASN A 434 28.36 -15.59 -13.01
C ASN A 434 29.76 -16.06 -13.50
N TYR A 435 30.52 -16.68 -12.60
CA TYR A 435 31.79 -17.36 -12.92
C TYR A 435 31.64 -18.90 -12.96
N LEU A 436 30.40 -19.41 -12.98
CA LEU A 436 30.15 -20.81 -13.30
C LEU A 436 30.32 -21.05 -14.81
N ASN A 437 30.59 -22.29 -15.21
CA ASN A 437 30.53 -22.73 -16.61
C ASN A 437 29.09 -23.05 -17.07
N GLU A 438 28.09 -22.89 -16.19
CA GLU A 438 26.66 -23.05 -16.48
C GLU A 438 25.91 -21.70 -16.40
N PRO A 439 24.80 -21.51 -17.14
CA PRO A 439 23.94 -20.34 -16.99
C PRO A 439 23.26 -20.31 -15.62
N PHE A 440 23.10 -19.11 -15.05
CA PHE A 440 22.69 -18.92 -13.64
C PHE A 440 21.55 -17.90 -13.48
N LEU A 441 20.70 -18.09 -12.46
CA LEU A 441 19.71 -17.14 -11.96
C LEU A 441 19.52 -17.36 -10.45
N VAL A 442 19.12 -16.31 -9.74
CA VAL A 442 18.72 -16.34 -8.33
C VAL A 442 17.23 -16.00 -8.22
N SER A 443 16.47 -16.81 -7.48
CA SER A 443 15.09 -16.52 -7.08
C SER A 443 15.01 -16.16 -5.59
N TRP A 444 13.99 -15.37 -5.22
CA TRP A 444 13.87 -14.66 -3.95
C TRP A 444 12.64 -15.15 -3.17
N ASN A 445 12.73 -16.36 -2.60
CA ASN A 445 11.63 -17.11 -2.01
C ASN A 445 10.77 -16.29 -1.03
N GLY A 446 9.57 -15.89 -1.44
CA GLY A 446 8.62 -15.11 -0.64
C GLY A 446 8.80 -13.60 -0.67
N VAL A 447 9.77 -13.06 -1.42
CA VAL A 447 9.81 -11.61 -1.73
C VAL A 447 8.74 -11.33 -2.79
N ARG A 448 7.85 -10.36 -2.55
CA ARG A 448 6.67 -10.10 -3.39
C ARG A 448 6.97 -9.40 -4.70
N GLN A 449 8.14 -8.78 -4.84
CA GLN A 449 8.55 -8.13 -6.09
C GLN A 449 7.47 -7.19 -6.66
N TRP A 450 6.88 -6.34 -5.80
CA TRP A 450 5.70 -5.54 -6.11
C TRP A 450 5.82 -4.80 -7.46
N ARG A 451 4.96 -5.19 -8.42
CA ARG A 451 4.86 -4.67 -9.79
C ARG A 451 6.08 -4.97 -10.67
N ASN A 452 6.90 -5.96 -10.29
CA ASN A 452 8.25 -6.12 -10.80
C ASN A 452 8.64 -7.59 -11.07
N SER A 453 7.79 -8.30 -11.82
CA SER A 453 8.06 -9.69 -12.25
C SER A 453 9.37 -9.85 -13.05
N TRP A 454 9.95 -8.75 -13.54
CA TRP A 454 11.27 -8.69 -14.19
C TRP A 454 12.47 -9.09 -13.31
N GLN A 455 12.28 -9.16 -11.99
CA GLN A 455 13.36 -9.39 -11.02
C GLN A 455 13.22 -10.73 -10.28
N ASP A 456 12.13 -11.44 -10.56
CA ASP A 456 11.72 -12.69 -9.95
C ASP A 456 12.80 -13.80 -10.03
N GLY A 457 13.49 -13.88 -11.17
CA GLY A 457 14.63 -14.77 -11.34
C GLY A 457 14.29 -16.23 -11.59
N ALA A 458 13.07 -16.52 -12.03
CA ALA A 458 12.69 -17.81 -12.61
C ALA A 458 12.93 -17.83 -14.13
N LEU A 459 12.98 -19.02 -14.74
CA LEU A 459 13.25 -19.17 -16.18
C LEU A 459 12.13 -18.63 -17.09
N GLY A 460 10.89 -18.53 -16.58
CA GLY A 460 9.78 -17.89 -17.31
C GLY A 460 9.76 -16.36 -17.20
N THR A 461 10.48 -15.78 -16.23
CA THR A 461 10.55 -14.33 -16.00
C THR A 461 11.85 -13.71 -16.53
N ASN A 462 12.98 -14.40 -16.39
CA ASN A 462 14.31 -13.89 -16.71
C ASN A 462 15.08 -14.75 -17.70
N CYS A 463 15.81 -14.10 -18.61
CA CYS A 463 16.86 -14.77 -19.39
C CYS A 463 18.06 -15.09 -18.48
N PRO A 464 18.64 -16.31 -18.54
CA PRO A 464 19.76 -16.69 -17.69
C PRO A 464 21.02 -15.83 -17.87
N ILE A 465 21.70 -15.56 -16.75
CA ILE A 465 23.02 -14.93 -16.74
C ILE A 465 24.03 -15.94 -17.30
N ARG A 466 24.59 -15.66 -18.48
CA ARG A 466 25.57 -16.54 -19.13
C ARG A 466 26.90 -16.60 -18.36
N PRO A 467 27.70 -17.68 -18.49
CA PRO A 467 29.08 -17.73 -18.02
C PRO A 467 29.88 -16.49 -18.41
N GLY A 468 30.64 -15.92 -17.45
CA GLY A 468 31.45 -14.72 -17.65
C GLY A 468 30.64 -13.42 -17.84
N LYS A 469 29.33 -13.43 -17.59
CA LYS A 469 28.46 -12.25 -17.64
C LYS A 469 27.86 -11.95 -16.26
N ASN A 470 27.23 -10.79 -16.15
CA ASN A 470 26.56 -10.33 -14.94
C ASN A 470 25.12 -9.90 -15.24
N PHE A 471 24.35 -9.72 -14.18
CA PHE A 471 23.05 -9.05 -14.18
C PHE A 471 22.84 -8.40 -12.80
N THR A 472 22.18 -7.24 -12.77
CA THR A 472 21.89 -6.54 -11.52
C THR A 472 20.40 -6.60 -11.26
N TYR A 473 20.02 -7.31 -10.20
CA TYR A 473 18.67 -7.34 -9.70
C TYR A 473 18.36 -6.05 -8.93
N VAL A 474 17.17 -5.49 -9.13
CA VAL A 474 16.69 -4.25 -8.50
C VAL A 474 15.36 -4.53 -7.80
N LEU A 475 15.45 -4.93 -6.53
CA LEU A 475 14.33 -5.37 -5.71
C LEU A 475 13.85 -4.23 -4.80
N GLN A 476 12.60 -4.28 -4.34
CA GLN A 476 12.14 -3.46 -3.23
C GLN A 476 11.35 -4.35 -2.25
N VAL A 477 11.80 -4.42 -1.00
CA VAL A 477 11.14 -5.25 0.02
C VAL A 477 9.85 -4.62 0.57
N LYS A 478 9.63 -3.32 0.28
CA LYS A 478 8.41 -2.55 0.58
C LYS A 478 7.89 -2.87 2.01
N ASP A 479 6.61 -3.17 2.15
CA ASP A 479 5.92 -3.42 3.41
C ASP A 479 6.17 -4.82 4.02
N GLN A 480 7.12 -5.60 3.49
CA GLN A 480 7.49 -6.89 4.08
C GLN A 480 8.41 -6.70 5.29
N ILE A 481 8.24 -7.59 6.26
CA ILE A 481 9.13 -7.88 7.37
C ILE A 481 9.18 -9.40 7.53
N GLY A 482 10.16 -9.94 8.25
CA GLY A 482 10.21 -11.37 8.58
C GLY A 482 11.43 -12.10 8.03
N THR A 483 11.24 -13.38 7.74
CA THR A 483 12.30 -14.33 7.39
C THR A 483 12.03 -14.95 6.02
N PHE A 484 12.95 -14.74 5.10
CA PHE A 484 12.91 -15.25 3.74
C PHE A 484 14.29 -15.80 3.35
N PHE A 485 14.45 -16.33 2.14
CA PHE A 485 15.74 -16.79 1.63
C PHE A 485 15.80 -16.65 0.12
N TYR A 486 17.00 -16.73 -0.45
CA TYR A 486 17.23 -16.79 -1.90
C TYR A 486 17.91 -18.10 -2.27
N PHE A 487 17.76 -18.55 -3.51
CA PHE A 487 18.39 -19.77 -3.99
C PHE A 487 18.59 -19.79 -5.53
N PRO A 488 19.49 -20.64 -6.06
CA PRO A 488 19.67 -20.81 -7.51
C PRO A 488 18.50 -21.55 -8.19
N SER A 489 17.88 -20.94 -9.19
CA SER A 489 16.62 -21.43 -9.79
C SER A 489 16.77 -22.29 -11.06
N LEU A 490 17.99 -22.48 -11.57
CA LEU A 490 18.25 -23.20 -12.83
C LEU A 490 18.93 -24.55 -12.62
N LEU A 491 18.87 -25.42 -13.63
CA LEU A 491 19.80 -26.55 -13.87
C LEU A 491 20.09 -27.48 -12.68
N PHE A 492 19.13 -27.59 -11.75
CA PHE A 492 19.23 -28.30 -10.47
C PHE A 492 20.24 -27.70 -9.46
N HIS A 493 20.67 -26.46 -9.66
CA HIS A 493 21.66 -25.73 -8.85
C HIS A 493 21.30 -25.58 -7.37
N LYS A 494 20.01 -25.52 -6.98
CA LYS A 494 19.56 -25.55 -5.57
C LYS A 494 20.16 -26.73 -4.79
N ALA A 495 20.39 -27.87 -5.44
CA ALA A 495 21.01 -29.06 -4.84
C ALA A 495 22.53 -28.93 -4.60
N ALA A 496 23.19 -27.94 -5.22
CA ALA A 496 24.62 -27.65 -5.04
C ALA A 496 24.87 -26.54 -4.00
N GLY A 497 23.83 -26.02 -3.35
CA GLY A 497 23.92 -24.88 -2.44
C GLY A 497 23.58 -23.56 -3.12
N GLY A 498 24.44 -22.55 -2.97
CA GLY A 498 24.19 -21.19 -3.48
C GLY A 498 22.99 -20.46 -2.87
N TYR A 499 22.35 -21.00 -1.84
CA TYR A 499 21.24 -20.38 -1.11
C TYR A 499 21.74 -19.61 0.12
N GLY A 500 20.99 -18.59 0.55
CA GLY A 500 21.28 -17.79 1.74
C GLY A 500 20.03 -17.06 2.24
N SER A 501 20.06 -16.52 3.47
CA SER A 501 18.87 -15.91 4.08
C SER A 501 18.67 -14.45 3.68
N ILE A 502 17.41 -14.02 3.70
CA ILE A 502 17.00 -12.62 3.64
C ILE A 502 16.27 -12.30 4.95
N ARG A 503 16.83 -11.39 5.76
CA ARG A 503 16.21 -10.88 6.97
C ARG A 503 15.66 -9.49 6.68
N ILE A 504 14.35 -9.32 6.80
CA ILE A 504 13.69 -8.03 6.60
C ILE A 504 13.21 -7.53 7.96
N TRP A 505 13.81 -6.45 8.44
CA TRP A 505 13.60 -5.85 9.75
C TRP A 505 12.49 -4.79 9.71
N SER A 506 11.76 -4.62 10.81
CA SER A 506 10.85 -3.48 10.98
C SER A 506 11.65 -2.17 11.02
N ARG A 507 11.00 -1.03 10.71
CA ARG A 507 11.67 0.27 10.88
C ARG A 507 11.95 0.52 12.36
N PRO A 508 13.05 1.24 12.70
CA PRO A 508 13.25 1.75 14.05
C PRO A 508 12.01 2.46 14.57
N LYS A 509 11.71 2.29 15.86
CA LYS A 509 10.51 2.81 16.56
C LYS A 509 9.16 2.17 16.17
N ILE A 510 9.07 1.25 15.21
CA ILE A 510 7.86 0.43 15.02
C ILE A 510 7.92 -0.75 16.00
N PRO A 511 7.00 -0.86 16.98
CA PRO A 511 7.01 -1.95 17.95
C PRO A 511 6.65 -3.27 17.25
N VAL A 512 7.44 -4.31 17.55
CA VAL A 512 7.09 -5.70 17.24
C VAL A 512 6.34 -6.32 18.43
N PRO A 513 5.44 -7.31 18.23
CA PRO A 513 4.55 -7.80 19.29
C PRO A 513 5.25 -8.72 20.33
N TYR A 514 6.57 -8.61 20.50
CA TYR A 514 7.37 -9.39 21.44
C TYR A 514 8.58 -8.57 21.94
N PRO A 515 9.12 -8.87 23.14
CA PRO A 515 10.34 -8.23 23.62
C PRO A 515 11.53 -8.41 22.66
N ALA A 516 12.44 -7.43 22.63
CA ALA A 516 13.67 -7.53 21.85
C ALA A 516 14.51 -8.74 22.34
N PRO A 517 14.89 -9.68 21.44
CA PRO A 517 15.75 -10.80 21.81
C PRO A 517 17.20 -10.33 22.02
N ALA A 518 17.95 -11.05 22.83
CA ALA A 518 19.38 -10.82 23.06
C ALA A 518 20.25 -11.14 21.83
N GLY A 519 19.73 -11.92 20.88
CA GLY A 519 20.39 -12.22 19.60
C GLY A 519 19.44 -12.87 18.59
N ASP A 520 19.86 -12.90 17.33
CA ASP A 520 19.09 -13.39 16.17
C ASP A 520 19.94 -14.36 15.36
N PHE A 521 19.55 -15.64 15.36
CA PHE A 521 20.22 -16.73 14.65
C PHE A 521 19.46 -17.12 13.40
N VAL A 522 20.19 -17.24 12.29
CA VAL A 522 19.70 -17.87 11.06
C VAL A 522 19.95 -19.37 11.12
N VAL A 523 18.96 -20.16 10.71
CA VAL A 523 19.00 -21.62 10.63
C VAL A 523 18.49 -22.05 9.25
N LEU A 524 19.40 -22.13 8.29
CA LEU A 524 19.14 -22.71 6.96
C LEU A 524 19.36 -24.21 7.05
N THR A 525 18.31 -25.00 6.85
CA THR A 525 18.37 -26.45 7.04
C THR A 525 17.51 -27.20 6.01
N GLY A 526 17.83 -28.45 5.74
CA GLY A 526 17.16 -29.26 4.73
C GLY A 526 17.95 -30.54 4.41
N ASP A 527 17.43 -31.33 3.49
CA ASP A 527 18.12 -32.50 2.94
C ASP A 527 19.35 -32.15 2.11
N TRP A 528 20.35 -33.03 2.16
CA TRP A 528 21.57 -32.95 1.38
C TRP A 528 21.92 -34.30 0.74
N TYR A 529 22.50 -34.23 -0.45
CA TYR A 529 22.93 -35.37 -1.24
C TYR A 529 24.46 -35.34 -1.35
N LYS A 530 25.12 -36.48 -1.11
CA LYS A 530 26.57 -36.63 -1.32
C LYS A 530 26.95 -36.66 -2.80
N ARG A 531 25.99 -36.94 -3.67
CA ARG A 531 26.14 -36.89 -5.13
C ARG A 531 25.97 -35.44 -5.62
N ASN A 532 26.91 -34.99 -6.45
CA ASN A 532 26.88 -33.65 -7.04
C ASN A 532 25.64 -33.43 -7.95
N HIS A 533 25.18 -32.18 -8.07
CA HIS A 533 23.97 -31.77 -8.80
C HIS A 533 23.96 -32.20 -10.27
N TYR A 534 25.11 -32.23 -10.97
CA TYR A 534 25.21 -32.73 -12.34
C TYR A 534 24.75 -34.19 -12.46
N VAL A 535 25.07 -35.01 -11.46
CA VAL A 535 24.71 -36.45 -11.41
C VAL A 535 23.25 -36.61 -11.05
N LEU A 536 22.74 -35.84 -10.07
CA LEU A 536 21.32 -35.82 -9.72
C LEU A 536 20.44 -35.38 -10.90
N ARG A 537 20.86 -34.34 -11.63
CA ARG A 537 20.21 -33.90 -12.86
C ARG A 537 20.17 -35.00 -13.92
N ARG A 538 21.30 -35.67 -14.18
CA ARG A 538 21.38 -36.80 -15.12
C ARG A 538 20.46 -37.97 -14.75
N PHE A 539 20.24 -38.27 -13.47
CA PHE A 539 19.24 -39.28 -13.09
C PHE A 539 17.84 -38.89 -13.57
N LEU A 540 17.42 -37.64 -13.32
CA LEU A 540 16.12 -37.11 -13.75
C LEU A 540 15.99 -37.06 -15.28
N ASP A 541 17.04 -36.60 -15.99
CA ASP A 541 17.07 -36.52 -17.45
C ASP A 541 16.95 -37.92 -18.10
N SER A 542 17.54 -38.95 -17.47
CA SER A 542 17.40 -40.36 -17.87
C SER A 542 16.04 -40.96 -17.54
N GLY A 543 15.19 -40.28 -16.76
CA GLY A 543 13.86 -40.74 -16.36
C GLY A 543 13.81 -41.49 -15.03
N HIS A 544 14.93 -41.57 -14.30
CA HIS A 544 14.99 -42.20 -12.99
C HIS A 544 14.65 -41.22 -11.86
N ASN A 545 13.98 -41.73 -10.83
CA ASN A 545 13.79 -40.99 -9.57
C ASN A 545 15.14 -40.77 -8.86
N LEU A 546 15.26 -39.66 -8.13
CA LEU A 546 16.42 -39.44 -7.27
C LEU A 546 16.51 -40.53 -6.19
N PRO A 547 17.73 -40.88 -5.73
CA PRO A 547 17.89 -41.66 -4.52
C PRO A 547 17.29 -40.92 -3.31
N PHE A 548 17.07 -41.64 -2.22
CA PHE A 548 16.74 -41.01 -0.95
C PHE A 548 17.95 -40.18 -0.45
N PRO A 549 17.76 -38.99 0.18
CA PRO A 549 18.88 -38.17 0.61
C PRO A 549 19.84 -38.86 1.58
N ASP A 550 21.11 -38.44 1.53
CA ASP A 550 22.21 -38.99 2.33
C ASP A 550 22.20 -38.47 3.78
N GLY A 551 21.64 -37.28 4.02
CA GLY A 551 21.56 -36.69 5.35
C GLY A 551 20.78 -35.38 5.38
N LEU A 552 20.75 -34.74 6.54
CA LEU A 552 20.26 -33.38 6.74
C LEU A 552 21.42 -32.49 7.20
N ILE A 553 21.35 -31.20 6.91
CA ILE A 553 22.34 -30.21 7.31
C ILE A 553 21.70 -29.02 8.04
N ILE A 554 22.49 -28.35 8.88
CA ILE A 554 22.16 -27.08 9.55
C ILE A 554 23.28 -26.10 9.22
N ASN A 555 22.93 -24.95 8.61
CA ASN A 555 23.87 -23.91 8.20
C ASN A 555 25.08 -24.44 7.39
N GLY A 556 24.82 -25.35 6.44
CA GLY A 556 25.85 -25.96 5.59
C GLY A 556 26.72 -27.02 6.27
N ARG A 557 26.39 -27.43 7.50
CA ARG A 557 27.16 -28.38 8.32
C ARG A 557 26.31 -29.60 8.69
N GLY A 558 26.98 -30.74 8.84
CA GLY A 558 26.37 -31.99 9.29
C GLY A 558 26.35 -32.11 10.81
N TRP A 559 26.31 -33.35 11.30
CA TRP A 559 26.20 -33.70 12.71
C TRP A 559 27.15 -32.93 13.63
N ASN A 560 26.60 -32.22 14.61
CA ASN A 560 27.28 -31.35 15.57
C ASN A 560 28.23 -30.30 14.95
N GLY A 561 28.15 -30.05 13.64
CA GLY A 561 29.12 -29.21 12.92
C GLY A 561 28.87 -27.69 13.01
N TYR A 562 27.86 -27.26 13.75
CA TYR A 562 27.53 -25.84 13.98
C TYR A 562 27.18 -25.61 15.46
N THR A 563 27.57 -24.47 16.01
CA THR A 563 27.32 -24.09 17.42
C THR A 563 26.66 -22.73 17.51
N PHE A 564 25.49 -22.68 18.14
CA PHE A 564 24.81 -21.46 18.57
C PHE A 564 25.24 -21.16 20.02
N LYS A 565 25.76 -19.95 20.29
CA LYS A 565 26.20 -19.55 21.63
C LYS A 565 25.12 -18.71 22.31
N VAL A 566 24.75 -19.04 23.54
CA VAL A 566 23.70 -18.35 24.30
C VAL A 566 24.12 -18.08 25.74
N ASP A 567 23.61 -16.99 26.32
CA ASP A 567 23.84 -16.62 27.71
C ASP A 567 22.66 -17.07 28.59
N PRO A 568 22.92 -17.61 29.80
CA PRO A 568 21.87 -18.04 30.72
C PRO A 568 20.82 -16.97 30.98
N GLY A 569 19.55 -17.38 31.02
CA GLY A 569 18.40 -16.51 31.26
C GLY A 569 18.04 -15.56 30.12
N ARG A 570 18.81 -15.51 29.03
CA ARG A 570 18.52 -14.64 27.87
C ARG A 570 17.64 -15.35 26.82
N THR A 571 16.86 -14.56 26.08
CA THR A 571 15.97 -15.06 25.02
C THR A 571 16.51 -14.70 23.65
N TYR A 572 16.62 -15.68 22.76
CA TYR A 572 17.14 -15.55 21.40
C TYR A 572 16.07 -15.84 20.36
N ARG A 573 16.17 -15.20 19.18
CA ARG A 573 15.32 -15.50 18.02
C ARG A 573 16.03 -16.50 17.11
N PHE A 574 15.37 -17.60 16.80
CA PHE A 574 15.80 -18.58 15.80
C PHE A 574 14.92 -18.46 14.55
N ARG A 575 15.53 -18.09 13.42
CA ARG A 575 14.92 -17.94 12.09
C ARG A 575 15.19 -19.19 11.27
N VAL A 576 14.22 -20.10 11.19
CA VAL A 576 14.38 -21.42 10.60
C VAL A 576 13.72 -21.47 9.23
N SER A 577 14.49 -21.78 8.20
CA SER A 577 14.04 -21.91 6.81
C SER A 577 14.39 -23.28 6.25
N ASN A 578 13.40 -23.99 5.70
CA ASN A 578 13.64 -25.26 5.01
C ASN A 578 14.07 -25.00 3.55
N VAL A 579 15.39 -25.04 3.32
CA VAL A 579 16.04 -24.82 2.02
C VAL A 579 16.33 -26.12 1.27
N GLY A 580 15.86 -27.27 1.78
CA GLY A 580 16.02 -28.58 1.15
C GLY A 580 15.34 -28.69 -0.22
N ILE A 581 15.51 -29.86 -0.85
CA ILE A 581 14.97 -30.12 -2.19
C ILE A 581 13.93 -31.25 -2.22
N SER A 582 13.80 -32.04 -1.15
CA SER A 582 12.99 -33.27 -1.16
C SER A 582 12.16 -33.52 0.12
N THR A 583 12.60 -33.05 1.29
CA THR A 583 12.03 -33.45 2.59
C THR A 583 11.42 -32.30 3.41
N SER A 584 10.27 -32.58 4.04
CA SER A 584 9.81 -31.78 5.19
C SER A 584 10.65 -32.13 6.41
N ILE A 585 10.82 -31.19 7.34
CA ILE A 585 11.65 -31.36 8.54
C ILE A 585 10.87 -31.05 9.82
N ASN A 586 11.36 -31.55 10.95
CA ASN A 586 10.92 -31.18 12.29
C ASN A 586 12.10 -30.56 13.06
N PHE A 587 11.92 -29.35 13.57
CA PHE A 587 12.91 -28.59 14.35
C PHE A 587 12.55 -28.61 15.84
N ARG A 588 13.55 -28.82 16.71
CA ARG A 588 13.41 -28.80 18.18
C ARG A 588 14.75 -28.56 18.86
N ILE A 589 14.72 -28.20 20.14
CA ILE A 589 15.91 -28.00 20.97
C ILE A 589 15.73 -28.80 22.26
N GLN A 590 16.74 -29.57 22.66
CA GLN A 590 16.73 -30.42 23.86
C GLN A 590 16.49 -29.57 25.11
N GLY A 591 15.49 -29.93 25.92
CA GLY A 591 15.10 -29.19 27.14
C GLY A 591 14.34 -27.88 26.92
N HIS A 592 14.38 -27.30 25.72
CA HIS A 592 13.87 -25.95 25.47
C HIS A 592 12.52 -25.94 24.73
N LYS A 593 11.69 -24.94 24.99
CA LYS A 593 10.44 -24.71 24.25
C LYS A 593 10.62 -23.68 23.13
N LEU A 594 9.85 -23.83 22.06
CA LEU A 594 9.84 -22.95 20.89
C LEU A 594 8.58 -22.07 20.93
N LYS A 595 8.71 -20.76 21.17
CA LYS A 595 7.58 -19.82 21.10
C LYS A 595 7.49 -19.22 19.69
N LEU A 596 6.49 -19.62 18.90
CA LEU A 596 6.32 -19.16 17.51
C LEU A 596 5.91 -17.67 17.47
N ILE A 597 6.68 -16.83 16.78
CA ILE A 597 6.43 -15.38 16.68
C ILE A 597 6.21 -14.86 15.26
N GLU A 598 6.64 -15.58 14.24
CA GLU A 598 6.52 -15.18 12.83
C GLU A 598 6.52 -16.40 11.90
N VAL A 599 5.68 -16.36 10.86
CA VAL A 599 5.65 -17.32 9.74
C VAL A 599 5.61 -16.52 8.44
N GLU A 600 6.65 -16.65 7.61
CA GLU A 600 6.77 -16.02 6.28
C GLU A 600 6.37 -14.52 6.25
N GLY A 601 6.75 -13.80 7.31
CA GLY A 601 6.47 -12.37 7.52
C GLY A 601 5.17 -12.01 8.26
N SER A 602 4.28 -12.97 8.52
CA SER A 602 3.10 -12.76 9.37
C SER A 602 3.44 -12.93 10.85
N HIS A 603 3.07 -11.97 11.69
CA HIS A 603 3.18 -12.13 13.14
C HIS A 603 2.09 -13.07 13.67
N THR A 604 2.47 -14.00 14.54
CA THR A 604 1.58 -15.04 15.07
C THR A 604 1.10 -14.75 16.49
N ILE A 605 -0.04 -15.33 16.88
CA ILE A 605 -0.36 -15.59 18.28
C ILE A 605 0.72 -16.54 18.83
N GLN A 606 1.28 -16.21 19.99
CA GLN A 606 2.57 -16.76 20.45
C GLN A 606 2.46 -18.13 21.12
N ASN A 607 1.91 -19.08 20.39
CA ASN A 607 1.79 -20.47 20.79
C ASN A 607 3.18 -21.09 20.99
N THR A 608 3.29 -21.95 22.01
CA THR A 608 4.56 -22.56 22.44
C THR A 608 4.54 -24.05 22.14
N TYR A 609 5.61 -24.54 21.50
CA TYR A 609 5.73 -25.91 20.99
C TYR A 609 7.00 -26.59 21.56
N SER A 610 6.99 -27.92 21.66
CA SER A 610 8.20 -28.72 21.97
C SER A 610 9.02 -29.08 20.71
N SER A 611 8.35 -29.16 19.57
CA SER A 611 8.93 -29.34 18.24
C SER A 611 8.01 -28.74 17.20
N PHE A 612 8.52 -28.41 16.02
CA PHE A 612 7.75 -27.77 14.97
C PHE A 612 8.09 -28.33 13.59
N ASP A 613 7.08 -28.81 12.86
CA ASP A 613 7.21 -29.24 11.47
C ASP A 613 7.31 -28.02 10.53
N ILE A 614 8.29 -28.03 9.62
CA ILE A 614 8.55 -26.99 8.61
C ILE A 614 8.68 -27.68 7.24
N HIS A 615 7.77 -27.36 6.32
CA HIS A 615 7.76 -27.96 4.98
C HIS A 615 8.71 -27.23 4.03
N LEU A 616 9.07 -27.87 2.92
CA LEU A 616 9.97 -27.31 1.90
C LEU A 616 9.54 -25.90 1.49
N GLY A 617 10.48 -24.95 1.46
CA GLY A 617 10.24 -23.54 1.11
C GLY A 617 9.69 -22.64 2.23
N GLN A 618 9.25 -23.22 3.36
CA GLN A 618 8.69 -22.45 4.47
C GLN A 618 9.76 -21.85 5.38
N SER A 619 9.45 -20.69 5.97
CA SER A 619 10.29 -20.00 6.96
C SER A 619 9.47 -19.58 8.19
N CYS A 620 10.00 -19.83 9.39
CA CYS A 620 9.38 -19.52 10.67
C CYS A 620 10.40 -18.91 11.64
N SER A 621 9.95 -18.05 12.56
CA SER A 621 10.77 -17.60 13.69
C SER A 621 10.21 -18.05 15.03
N PHE A 622 11.12 -18.47 15.91
CA PHE A 622 10.83 -18.85 17.29
C PHE A 622 11.64 -17.98 18.26
N LEU A 623 11.06 -17.65 19.40
CA LEU A 623 11.81 -17.23 20.59
C LEU A 623 12.12 -18.45 21.45
N VAL A 624 13.36 -18.52 21.93
CA VAL A 624 13.89 -19.59 22.78
C VAL A 624 14.65 -18.94 23.92
N THR A 625 14.25 -19.23 25.16
CA THR A 625 14.94 -18.75 26.37
C THR A 625 15.97 -19.77 26.81
N ALA A 626 17.19 -19.35 27.12
CA ALA A 626 18.23 -20.19 27.72
C ALA A 626 17.97 -20.38 29.23
N ASP A 627 16.87 -21.06 29.56
CA ASP A 627 16.32 -21.22 30.92
C ASP A 627 16.75 -22.53 31.62
N GLN A 628 17.61 -23.33 30.98
CA GLN A 628 18.03 -24.63 31.49
C GLN A 628 19.33 -24.55 32.32
N VAL A 629 19.71 -25.66 32.96
CA VAL A 629 20.96 -25.74 33.72
C VAL A 629 22.21 -25.52 32.83
N PRO A 630 23.28 -24.88 33.32
CA PRO A 630 24.52 -24.62 32.56
C PRO A 630 25.24 -25.85 31.96
N GLN A 631 24.79 -26.30 30.79
CA GLN A 631 25.45 -27.31 29.96
C GLN A 631 25.11 -27.06 28.48
N ASP A 632 25.73 -27.82 27.57
CA ASP A 632 25.40 -27.76 26.14
C ASP A 632 24.19 -28.66 25.81
N TYR A 633 23.35 -28.20 24.88
CA TYR A 633 22.11 -28.86 24.47
C TYR A 633 22.07 -29.15 22.96
N TYR A 634 21.42 -30.23 22.56
CA TYR A 634 21.20 -30.51 21.13
C TYR A 634 20.13 -29.59 20.52
N VAL A 635 20.49 -28.84 19.49
CA VAL A 635 19.56 -28.34 18.46
C VAL A 635 19.38 -29.44 17.43
N VAL A 636 18.15 -29.85 17.14
CA VAL A 636 17.87 -31.07 16.36
C VAL A 636 16.97 -30.77 15.18
N VAL A 637 17.33 -31.32 14.02
CA VAL A 637 16.48 -31.38 12.84
C VAL A 637 16.35 -32.83 12.39
N SER A 638 15.13 -33.30 12.16
CA SER A 638 14.85 -34.64 11.61
C SER A 638 13.83 -34.63 10.49
N SER A 639 13.92 -35.57 9.54
CA SER A 639 13.03 -35.62 8.38
C SER A 639 11.64 -36.13 8.74
N ARG A 640 10.62 -35.61 8.05
CA ARG A 640 9.21 -35.93 8.27
C ARG A 640 8.61 -36.55 7.01
N PHE A 641 7.69 -37.49 7.20
CA PHE A 641 6.96 -38.19 6.13
C PHE A 641 7.89 -38.98 5.19
N THR A 642 8.96 -39.55 5.74
CA THR A 642 10.00 -40.31 5.01
C THR A 642 10.09 -41.75 5.53
N ARG A 643 10.37 -42.71 4.64
CA ARG A 643 10.56 -44.13 5.00
C ARG A 643 11.71 -44.37 6.00
N ARG A 644 12.81 -43.64 5.81
CA ARG A 644 13.96 -43.58 6.74
C ARG A 644 13.97 -42.19 7.36
N VAL A 645 14.02 -42.10 8.69
CA VAL A 645 14.18 -40.82 9.39
C VAL A 645 15.66 -40.44 9.34
N LEU A 646 15.97 -39.33 8.67
CA LEU A 646 17.28 -38.68 8.78
C LEU A 646 17.25 -37.74 9.97
N THR A 647 18.34 -37.67 10.73
CA THR A 647 18.49 -36.73 11.86
C THR A 647 19.86 -36.08 11.77
N THR A 648 19.92 -34.78 12.07
CA THR A 648 21.16 -34.03 12.23
C THR A 648 21.04 -33.10 13.44
N THR A 649 22.18 -32.70 13.99
CA THR A 649 22.26 -31.92 15.21
C THR A 649 23.23 -30.75 15.06
N ALA A 650 22.98 -29.71 15.83
CA ALA A 650 23.89 -28.61 16.12
C ALA A 650 23.94 -28.41 17.65
N ILE A 651 24.94 -27.69 18.14
CA ILE A 651 25.14 -27.47 19.58
C ILE A 651 24.52 -26.12 19.97
N LEU A 652 23.71 -26.10 21.03
CA LEU A 652 23.35 -24.89 21.77
C LEU A 652 24.27 -24.81 23.00
N HIS A 653 25.31 -23.99 22.89
CA HIS A 653 26.34 -23.83 23.91
C HIS A 653 25.98 -22.68 24.85
N TYR A 654 25.80 -22.99 26.12
CA TYR A 654 25.63 -21.98 27.17
C TYR A 654 27.00 -21.36 27.49
N SER A 655 27.10 -20.03 27.59
CA SER A 655 28.39 -19.34 27.75
C SER A 655 29.14 -19.65 29.06
N ASN A 656 28.46 -20.21 30.05
CA ASN A 656 29.03 -20.73 31.30
C ASN A 656 29.06 -22.27 31.38
N SER A 657 28.79 -22.97 30.27
CA SER A 657 28.85 -24.43 30.17
C SER A 657 30.28 -24.94 30.31
N LYS A 658 30.44 -25.99 31.13
CA LYS A 658 31.67 -26.81 31.21
C LYS A 658 31.44 -28.24 30.73
N LYS A 659 30.25 -28.54 30.20
CA LYS A 659 29.80 -29.91 29.90
C LYS A 659 29.18 -29.93 28.50
N GLY A 660 29.80 -30.69 27.61
CA GLY A 660 29.29 -30.92 26.26
C GLY A 660 27.94 -31.62 26.23
N VAL A 661 27.33 -31.66 25.03
CA VAL A 661 26.02 -32.25 24.79
C VAL A 661 25.93 -33.68 25.33
N SER A 662 24.88 -33.99 26.09
CA SER A 662 24.72 -35.27 26.77
C SER A 662 23.26 -35.70 26.90
N GLY A 663 23.04 -36.98 27.21
CA GLY A 663 21.71 -37.59 27.27
C GLY A 663 21.10 -37.87 25.87
N PRO A 664 19.87 -38.40 25.83
CA PRO A 664 19.22 -38.77 24.58
C PRO A 664 18.81 -37.53 23.77
N ILE A 665 18.91 -37.66 22.45
CA ILE A 665 18.34 -36.69 21.51
C ILE A 665 16.82 -36.74 21.63
N PRO A 666 16.12 -35.60 21.78
CA PRO A 666 14.67 -35.56 21.85
C PRO A 666 14.02 -36.31 20.69
N GLY A 667 13.01 -37.14 20.98
CA GLY A 667 12.17 -37.76 19.96
C GLY A 667 11.42 -36.73 19.12
N ALA A 668 10.97 -37.15 17.93
CA ALA A 668 10.09 -36.36 17.08
C ALA A 668 9.06 -37.25 16.38
N PRO A 669 7.92 -36.67 15.93
CA PRO A 669 7.03 -37.33 15.00
C PRO A 669 7.78 -37.77 13.73
N THR A 670 7.43 -38.93 13.18
CA THR A 670 8.11 -39.53 12.03
C THR A 670 7.23 -39.46 10.79
N ILE A 671 6.15 -40.24 10.76
CA ILE A 671 5.18 -40.34 9.66
C ILE A 671 3.78 -39.83 10.03
N GLN A 672 3.51 -39.53 11.31
CA GLN A 672 2.18 -39.15 11.78
C GLN A 672 1.74 -37.82 11.15
N ILE A 673 0.61 -37.84 10.44
CA ILE A 673 0.05 -36.68 9.72
C ILE A 673 -0.80 -35.81 10.63
N ALA A 674 -1.69 -36.40 11.44
CA ALA A 674 -2.65 -35.65 12.26
C ALA A 674 -2.00 -34.59 13.18
N PRO A 675 -0.87 -34.85 13.89
CA PRO A 675 -0.18 -33.81 14.67
C PRO A 675 0.29 -32.62 13.82
N SER A 676 0.73 -32.87 12.58
CA SER A 676 1.18 -31.84 11.65
C SER A 676 0.01 -30.99 11.15
N VAL A 677 -1.12 -31.62 10.83
CA VAL A 677 -2.37 -30.92 10.46
C VAL A 677 -2.88 -30.06 11.62
N MET A 678 -2.84 -30.58 12.86
CA MET A 678 -3.22 -29.81 14.05
C MET A 678 -2.28 -28.62 14.28
N GLN A 679 -0.95 -28.82 14.15
CA GLN A 679 0.03 -27.73 14.21
C GLN A 679 -0.22 -26.66 13.15
N ALA A 680 -0.53 -27.06 11.91
CA ALA A 680 -0.82 -26.12 10.83
C ALA A 680 -2.11 -25.32 11.09
N ARG A 681 -3.16 -25.97 11.60
CA ARG A 681 -4.43 -25.34 12.00
C ARG A 681 -4.32 -24.47 13.26
N SER A 682 -3.33 -24.69 14.13
CA SER A 682 -3.09 -23.89 15.35
C SER A 682 -2.25 -22.62 15.12
N ILE A 683 -1.76 -22.39 13.91
CA ILE A 683 -1.08 -21.14 13.55
C ILE A 683 -2.14 -20.06 13.26
N ARG A 684 -2.20 -19.04 14.12
CA ARG A 684 -3.12 -17.91 14.00
C ARG A 684 -2.34 -16.62 13.95
N ARG A 685 -2.82 -15.64 13.19
CA ARG A 685 -2.22 -14.31 13.06
C ARG A 685 -2.54 -13.46 14.29
N ASN A 686 -1.55 -12.73 14.80
CA ASN A 686 -1.82 -11.73 15.82
C ASN A 686 -2.44 -10.48 15.18
N LEU A 687 -3.77 -10.33 15.29
CA LEU A 687 -4.51 -9.22 14.68
C LEU A 687 -4.21 -7.86 15.31
N THR A 688 -3.75 -7.81 16.57
CA THR A 688 -3.40 -6.55 17.27
C THR A 688 -1.97 -6.10 17.00
N ALA A 689 -1.14 -6.94 16.37
CA ALA A 689 0.22 -6.55 16.01
C ALA A 689 0.20 -5.46 14.93
N SER A 690 0.86 -4.33 15.20
CA SER A 690 1.13 -3.32 14.18
C SER A 690 2.02 -3.89 13.07
N GLY A 691 1.72 -3.57 11.82
CA GLY A 691 2.64 -3.82 10.71
C GLY A 691 3.60 -2.66 10.49
N PRO A 692 4.47 -2.72 9.46
CA PRO A 692 5.13 -1.54 8.91
C PRO A 692 4.19 -0.64 8.07
N ARG A 693 2.87 -0.91 8.14
CA ARG A 693 1.78 -0.08 7.64
C ARG A 693 1.17 0.67 8.85
N PRO A 694 0.61 1.88 8.71
CA PRO A 694 -0.03 2.59 9.82
C PRO A 694 -1.15 1.79 10.53
N ASN A 695 -1.80 0.90 9.81
CA ASN A 695 -2.92 0.10 10.32
C ASN A 695 -2.43 -1.24 10.92
N PRO A 696 -3.09 -1.76 11.99
CA PRO A 696 -2.83 -3.08 12.53
C PRO A 696 -2.94 -4.19 11.48
N GLN A 697 -2.17 -5.27 11.65
CA GLN A 697 -2.16 -6.40 10.73
C GLN A 697 -3.56 -7.02 10.50
N GLY A 698 -4.46 -6.92 11.47
CA GLY A 698 -5.83 -7.41 11.39
C GLY A 698 -6.83 -6.53 10.62
N SER A 699 -6.47 -5.34 10.13
CA SER A 699 -7.43 -4.42 9.48
C SER A 699 -7.91 -4.86 8.08
N TYR A 700 -7.39 -5.95 7.54
CA TYR A 700 -7.80 -6.49 6.24
C TYR A 700 -8.57 -7.80 6.44
N HIS A 701 -9.90 -7.71 6.33
CA HIS A 701 -10.81 -8.84 6.52
C HIS A 701 -10.96 -9.66 5.24
N TYR A 702 -9.91 -10.42 4.92
CA TYR A 702 -9.84 -11.32 3.76
C TYR A 702 -11.03 -12.29 3.65
N GLY A 703 -11.68 -12.62 4.77
CA GLY A 703 -12.87 -13.48 4.81
C GLY A 703 -14.19 -12.82 4.45
N MET A 704 -14.27 -11.49 4.42
CA MET A 704 -15.47 -10.75 4.02
C MET A 704 -15.56 -10.53 2.50
N ILE A 705 -14.49 -10.84 1.77
CA ILE A 705 -14.41 -10.66 0.32
C ILE A 705 -14.80 -11.97 -0.36
N THR A 706 -15.87 -11.96 -1.15
CA THR A 706 -16.31 -13.12 -1.93
C THR A 706 -15.30 -13.41 -3.06
N PRO A 707 -14.74 -14.64 -3.17
CA PRO A 707 -13.92 -15.00 -4.32
C PRO A 707 -14.70 -14.94 -5.63
N SER A 708 -14.12 -14.29 -6.63
CA SER A 708 -14.65 -14.17 -8.00
C SER A 708 -14.73 -15.52 -8.73
N ARG A 709 -13.82 -16.44 -8.40
CA ARG A 709 -13.79 -17.82 -8.92
C ARG A 709 -12.93 -18.74 -8.04
N THR A 710 -13.17 -20.04 -8.21
CA THR A 710 -12.34 -21.12 -7.65
C THR A 710 -11.48 -21.74 -8.75
N ILE A 711 -10.21 -21.97 -8.44
CA ILE A 711 -9.24 -22.69 -9.28
C ILE A 711 -8.83 -23.93 -8.49
N ILE A 712 -9.03 -25.13 -9.03
CA ILE A 712 -8.52 -26.37 -8.42
C ILE A 712 -7.28 -26.82 -9.18
N VAL A 713 -6.22 -27.09 -8.43
CA VAL A 713 -4.88 -27.42 -8.90
C VAL A 713 -4.51 -28.78 -8.31
N ALA A 714 -4.65 -29.84 -9.12
CA ALA A 714 -4.28 -31.19 -8.72
C ALA A 714 -2.88 -31.57 -9.23
N ASN A 715 -2.06 -32.15 -8.34
CA ASN A 715 -0.79 -32.78 -8.73
C ASN A 715 -0.99 -34.20 -9.23
N SER A 716 -0.11 -34.62 -10.13
CA SER A 716 -0.03 -35.97 -10.68
C SER A 716 1.41 -36.32 -11.07
N ALA A 717 1.73 -37.61 -11.05
CA ALA A 717 3.06 -38.16 -11.35
C ALA A 717 3.03 -39.10 -12.57
N PRO A 718 2.65 -38.62 -13.77
CA PRO A 718 2.54 -39.43 -14.98
C PRO A 718 3.88 -40.01 -15.43
N TYR A 719 3.85 -41.23 -15.97
CA TYR A 719 4.95 -41.78 -16.76
C TYR A 719 4.69 -41.51 -18.24
N ASN A 720 5.69 -41.00 -18.95
CA ASN A 720 5.63 -40.75 -20.39
C ASN A 720 6.88 -41.32 -21.04
N ASN A 721 6.72 -42.19 -22.03
CA ASN A 721 7.81 -42.88 -22.75
C ASN A 721 8.88 -43.47 -21.81
N GLY A 722 8.44 -44.15 -20.74
CA GLY A 722 9.31 -44.76 -19.73
C GLY A 722 9.97 -43.80 -18.73
N LYS A 723 9.77 -42.48 -18.86
CA LYS A 723 10.34 -41.48 -17.95
C LYS A 723 9.30 -40.94 -16.97
N GLN A 724 9.67 -40.81 -15.69
CA GLN A 724 8.85 -40.09 -14.71
C GLN A 724 8.73 -38.61 -15.12
N ARG A 725 7.51 -38.09 -15.09
CA ARG A 725 7.20 -36.66 -15.18
C ARG A 725 6.25 -36.28 -14.05
N TYR A 726 6.10 -34.99 -13.81
CA TYR A 726 5.07 -34.47 -12.93
C TYR A 726 4.25 -33.41 -13.66
N ALA A 727 2.97 -33.34 -13.32
CA ALA A 727 1.99 -32.54 -14.04
C ALA A 727 0.97 -31.92 -13.09
N VAL A 728 0.45 -30.77 -13.53
CA VAL A 728 -0.51 -29.92 -12.82
C VAL A 728 -1.79 -29.87 -13.66
N ASN A 729 -2.92 -30.38 -13.14
CA ASN A 729 -4.15 -30.58 -13.92
C ASN A 729 -3.92 -31.30 -15.27
N GLY A 730 -3.07 -32.33 -15.27
CA GLY A 730 -2.69 -33.07 -16.49
C GLY A 730 -1.62 -32.38 -17.35
N VAL A 731 -1.11 -31.21 -16.98
CA VAL A 731 -0.11 -30.47 -17.78
C VAL A 731 1.28 -30.56 -17.15
N SER A 732 2.24 -31.21 -17.81
CA SER A 732 3.65 -31.22 -17.42
C SER A 732 4.37 -30.04 -18.08
N TYR A 733 4.86 -29.11 -17.26
CA TYR A 733 5.50 -27.90 -17.77
C TYR A 733 6.80 -28.22 -18.52
N VAL A 734 6.94 -27.61 -19.70
CA VAL A 734 8.19 -27.56 -20.47
C VAL A 734 8.66 -26.11 -20.52
N PRO A 735 9.89 -25.80 -20.08
CA PRO A 735 10.44 -24.46 -20.23
C PRO A 735 10.66 -24.10 -21.72
N PRO A 736 10.23 -22.90 -22.16
CA PRO A 736 10.48 -22.43 -23.52
C PRO A 736 11.92 -21.93 -23.71
N ASP A 737 12.31 -21.71 -24.97
CA ASP A 737 13.57 -21.06 -25.36
C ASP A 737 13.64 -19.57 -24.97
N THR A 738 12.48 -18.96 -24.73
CA THR A 738 12.27 -17.53 -24.54
C THR A 738 11.42 -17.31 -23.28
N PRO A 739 11.89 -16.57 -22.27
CA PRO A 739 11.10 -16.29 -21.08
C PRO A 739 9.72 -15.72 -21.40
N LEU A 740 8.70 -16.28 -20.76
CA LEU A 740 7.29 -15.94 -20.92
C LEU A 740 7.03 -14.45 -20.75
N LYS A 741 7.70 -13.81 -19.79
CA LYS A 741 7.57 -12.37 -19.54
C LYS A 741 8.07 -11.53 -20.72
N LEU A 742 9.17 -11.92 -21.36
CA LEU A 742 9.68 -11.28 -22.58
C LEU A 742 8.78 -11.55 -23.77
N ALA A 743 8.28 -12.78 -23.91
CA ALA A 743 7.38 -13.15 -25.00
C ALA A 743 6.04 -12.39 -24.92
N ASP A 744 5.47 -12.23 -23.72
CA ASP A 744 4.27 -11.40 -23.50
C ASP A 744 4.54 -9.91 -23.75
N TYR A 745 5.67 -9.38 -23.31
CA TYR A 745 6.00 -7.96 -23.53
C TYR A 745 6.21 -7.64 -25.01
N PHE A 746 7.04 -8.42 -25.71
CA PHE A 746 7.34 -8.23 -27.14
C PHE A 746 6.31 -8.84 -28.10
N LYS A 747 5.22 -9.42 -27.57
CA LYS A 747 4.15 -10.10 -28.34
C LYS A 747 4.70 -11.14 -29.32
N ILE A 748 5.61 -11.98 -28.85
CA ILE A 748 6.28 -13.01 -29.66
C ILE A 748 5.37 -14.25 -29.77
N PRO A 749 4.91 -14.63 -30.98
CA PRO A 749 4.01 -15.77 -31.15
C PRO A 749 4.72 -17.12 -30.94
N GLY A 750 3.93 -18.13 -30.58
CA GLY A 750 4.37 -19.52 -30.51
C GLY A 750 5.40 -19.84 -29.42
N VAL A 751 5.48 -19.03 -28.36
CA VAL A 751 6.29 -19.31 -27.15
C VAL A 751 5.43 -19.97 -26.07
N PHE A 752 4.23 -19.45 -25.85
CA PHE A 752 3.20 -20.02 -24.98
C PHE A 752 1.81 -19.66 -25.51
N ASN A 753 0.80 -20.40 -25.07
CA ASN A 753 -0.61 -20.08 -25.31
C ASN A 753 -1.22 -19.63 -23.97
N LEU A 754 -2.03 -18.56 -23.98
CA LEU A 754 -2.69 -18.10 -22.76
C LEU A 754 -3.92 -18.98 -22.45
N GLY A 755 -4.07 -19.42 -21.20
CA GLY A 755 -5.12 -20.36 -20.82
C GLY A 755 -4.77 -21.83 -21.13
N SER A 756 -3.50 -22.14 -21.40
CA SER A 756 -3.04 -23.47 -21.82
C SER A 756 -2.94 -24.51 -20.69
N ILE A 757 -3.56 -24.23 -19.55
CA ILE A 757 -3.73 -25.12 -18.39
C ILE A 757 -5.14 -24.88 -17.83
N PRO A 758 -5.95 -25.94 -17.64
CA PRO A 758 -7.32 -25.76 -17.15
C PRO A 758 -7.32 -25.36 -15.67
N THR A 759 -8.35 -24.61 -15.25
CA THR A 759 -8.57 -24.19 -13.84
C THR A 759 -9.20 -25.28 -12.98
N TRP A 760 -9.38 -26.48 -13.53
CA TRP A 760 -9.93 -27.66 -12.87
C TRP A 760 -9.21 -28.91 -13.41
N PRO A 761 -8.95 -29.95 -12.59
CA PRO A 761 -8.33 -31.19 -13.08
C PRO A 761 -9.25 -31.91 -14.09
N PRO A 762 -8.77 -32.24 -15.30
CA PRO A 762 -9.58 -32.93 -16.30
C PRO A 762 -9.98 -34.34 -15.86
N SER A 763 -11.02 -34.89 -16.48
CA SER A 763 -11.40 -36.30 -16.31
C SER A 763 -10.39 -37.22 -17.01
N GLY A 764 -9.63 -37.97 -16.22
CA GLY A 764 -8.65 -38.96 -16.70
C GLY A 764 -7.19 -38.57 -16.46
N ASN A 765 -6.29 -39.53 -16.67
CA ASN A 765 -4.86 -39.43 -16.30
C ASN A 765 -3.92 -39.08 -17.48
N ASN A 766 -4.46 -38.67 -18.63
CA ASN A 766 -3.68 -38.41 -19.83
C ASN A 766 -2.94 -37.08 -19.73
N ALA A 767 -1.73 -37.12 -19.17
CA ALA A 767 -0.89 -35.95 -19.06
C ALA A 767 -0.16 -35.62 -20.38
N TYR A 768 -0.04 -34.33 -20.68
CA TYR A 768 0.62 -33.82 -21.88
C TYR A 768 1.66 -32.74 -21.54
N PHE A 769 2.54 -32.48 -22.49
CA PHE A 769 3.59 -31.46 -22.38
C PHE A 769 3.09 -30.11 -22.92
N GLN A 770 3.30 -29.04 -22.16
CA GLN A 770 2.93 -27.68 -22.57
C GLN A 770 3.79 -26.67 -21.81
N THR A 771 4.05 -25.53 -22.43
CA THR A 771 4.46 -24.32 -21.70
C THR A 771 3.22 -23.71 -21.03
N SER A 772 2.84 -24.18 -19.83
CA SER A 772 1.56 -23.83 -19.18
C SER A 772 1.50 -22.40 -18.63
N VAL A 773 0.57 -21.60 -19.15
CA VAL A 773 0.26 -20.24 -18.66
C VAL A 773 -1.24 -20.06 -18.41
N MET A 774 -1.61 -19.76 -17.18
CA MET A 774 -2.98 -19.47 -16.73
C MET A 774 -3.28 -17.96 -16.80
N ALA A 775 -4.48 -17.59 -17.22
CA ALA A 775 -4.92 -16.20 -17.29
C ALA A 775 -5.56 -15.73 -15.98
N ALA A 776 -5.20 -14.52 -15.55
CA ALA A 776 -5.77 -13.81 -14.41
C ALA A 776 -5.91 -12.31 -14.70
N ASN A 777 -7.03 -11.71 -14.27
CA ASN A 777 -7.19 -10.27 -14.32
C ASN A 777 -6.65 -9.63 -13.04
N PHE A 778 -6.03 -8.46 -13.18
CA PHE A 778 -5.58 -7.64 -12.08
C PHE A 778 -6.76 -7.29 -11.14
N ARG A 779 -6.53 -7.40 -9.83
CA ARG A 779 -7.50 -7.19 -8.74
C ARG A 779 -8.64 -8.22 -8.64
N GLU A 780 -8.59 -9.34 -9.37
CA GLU A 780 -9.41 -10.51 -9.03
C GLU A 780 -9.09 -10.99 -7.59
N TYR A 781 -10.11 -11.39 -6.85
CA TYR A 781 -9.95 -12.16 -5.62
C TYR A 781 -10.29 -13.62 -5.92
N VAL A 782 -9.35 -14.56 -5.71
CA VAL A 782 -9.50 -15.95 -6.12
C VAL A 782 -9.29 -16.92 -4.97
N GLU A 783 -10.04 -18.01 -5.02
CA GLU A 783 -9.79 -19.21 -4.22
C GLU A 783 -8.94 -20.17 -5.06
N ILE A 784 -7.81 -20.63 -4.54
CA ILE A 784 -7.01 -21.69 -5.15
C ILE A 784 -7.03 -22.90 -4.20
N VAL A 785 -7.46 -24.05 -4.69
CA VAL A 785 -7.48 -25.31 -3.96
C VAL A 785 -6.40 -26.22 -4.53
N PHE A 786 -5.37 -26.51 -3.75
CA PHE A 786 -4.39 -27.53 -4.09
C PHE A 786 -4.93 -28.89 -3.64
N GLN A 787 -5.18 -29.78 -4.59
CA GLN A 787 -5.72 -31.14 -4.36
C GLN A 787 -4.61 -32.17 -4.55
N ASN A 788 -4.28 -32.93 -3.50
CA ASN A 788 -3.27 -33.97 -3.55
C ASN A 788 -3.91 -35.36 -3.50
N TRP A 789 -3.84 -36.07 -4.62
CA TRP A 789 -4.28 -37.46 -4.73
C TRP A 789 -3.19 -38.48 -4.35
N GLU A 790 -1.94 -38.03 -4.26
CA GLU A 790 -0.78 -38.88 -4.03
C GLU A 790 -0.61 -39.22 -2.53
N ASP A 791 0.25 -40.20 -2.25
CA ASP A 791 0.61 -40.67 -0.91
C ASP A 791 1.73 -39.86 -0.24
N THR A 792 2.26 -38.85 -0.93
CA THR A 792 3.37 -37.99 -0.47
C THR A 792 2.91 -36.55 -0.22
N VAL A 793 3.46 -35.91 0.82
CA VAL A 793 3.23 -34.48 1.12
C VAL A 793 3.75 -33.62 -0.03
N GLN A 794 2.90 -32.74 -0.55
CA GLN A 794 3.30 -31.68 -1.48
C GLN A 794 3.61 -30.40 -0.70
N SER A 795 4.44 -29.54 -1.29
CA SER A 795 4.61 -28.15 -0.85
C SER A 795 4.57 -27.26 -2.10
N TRP A 796 3.71 -26.25 -2.09
CA TRP A 796 3.43 -25.34 -3.19
C TRP A 796 3.83 -23.92 -2.83
N HIS A 797 4.54 -23.25 -3.74
CA HIS A 797 4.95 -21.86 -3.64
C HIS A 797 4.34 -21.04 -4.78
N ILE A 798 4.06 -19.76 -4.51
CA ILE A 798 3.63 -18.77 -5.49
C ILE A 798 4.59 -17.59 -5.42
N ASP A 799 5.42 -17.44 -6.45
CA ASP A 799 6.34 -16.31 -6.55
C ASP A 799 5.56 -14.99 -6.70
N GLY A 800 6.07 -13.89 -6.15
CA GLY A 800 5.43 -12.56 -6.21
C GLY A 800 4.21 -12.34 -5.32
N TYR A 801 3.69 -13.36 -4.64
CA TYR A 801 2.46 -13.27 -3.87
C TYR A 801 2.57 -13.72 -2.41
N SER A 802 1.56 -13.30 -1.65
CA SER A 802 1.22 -13.92 -0.38
C SER A 802 -0.28 -14.21 -0.34
N PHE A 803 -0.67 -15.33 0.24
CA PHE A 803 -2.05 -15.79 0.29
C PHE A 803 -2.45 -16.21 1.71
N PHE A 804 -3.75 -16.26 1.96
CA PHE A 804 -4.32 -16.68 3.23
C PHE A 804 -4.68 -18.16 3.15
N VAL A 805 -4.08 -19.02 4.00
CA VAL A 805 -4.44 -20.44 4.03
C VAL A 805 -5.75 -20.60 4.81
N VAL A 806 -6.86 -20.72 4.08
CA VAL A 806 -8.21 -20.69 4.67
C VAL A 806 -8.68 -22.06 5.16
N GLY A 807 -8.25 -23.16 4.54
CA GLY A 807 -8.65 -24.51 4.96
C GLY A 807 -7.68 -25.59 4.50
N MET A 808 -7.71 -26.74 5.19
CA MET A 808 -7.02 -27.96 4.78
C MET A 808 -7.70 -29.16 5.43
N GLU A 809 -7.90 -30.25 4.68
CA GLU A 809 -8.54 -31.47 5.19
C GLU A 809 -8.19 -32.70 4.34
N GLY A 810 -8.54 -33.89 4.83
CA GLY A 810 -8.44 -35.14 4.08
C GLY A 810 -9.51 -35.27 2.99
N GLY A 811 -9.25 -36.15 2.02
CA GLY A 811 -10.17 -36.47 0.94
C GLY A 811 -10.16 -35.47 -0.21
N GLN A 812 -11.30 -35.41 -0.91
CA GLN A 812 -11.55 -34.49 -2.01
C GLN A 812 -12.16 -33.18 -1.51
N TRP A 813 -11.68 -32.05 -2.01
CA TRP A 813 -12.35 -30.77 -1.78
C TRP A 813 -13.70 -30.72 -2.47
N THR A 814 -14.71 -30.17 -1.79
CA THR A 814 -16.02 -29.86 -2.37
C THR A 814 -16.43 -28.44 -2.00
N PRO A 815 -17.41 -27.83 -2.67
CA PRO A 815 -17.95 -26.52 -2.27
C PRO A 815 -18.44 -26.47 -0.80
N ALA A 816 -18.84 -27.61 -0.22
CA ALA A 816 -19.23 -27.73 1.18
C ALA A 816 -18.05 -27.62 2.15
N SER A 817 -16.82 -27.89 1.71
CA SER A 817 -15.59 -27.77 2.51
C SER A 817 -15.33 -26.33 2.99
N ARG A 818 -15.97 -25.32 2.41
CA ARG A 818 -15.87 -23.93 2.89
C ARG A 818 -16.43 -23.72 4.30
N LYS A 819 -17.28 -24.64 4.80
CA LYS A 819 -17.83 -24.62 6.16
C LYS A 819 -16.74 -24.70 7.25
N VAL A 820 -15.57 -25.28 6.96
CA VAL A 820 -14.45 -25.40 7.93
C VAL A 820 -13.36 -24.34 7.74
N TYR A 821 -13.60 -23.31 6.92
CA TYR A 821 -12.58 -22.30 6.63
C TYR A 821 -12.34 -21.33 7.79
N ASN A 822 -11.07 -21.05 8.08
CA ASN A 822 -10.68 -19.91 8.89
C ASN A 822 -10.69 -18.63 8.05
N LEU A 823 -11.80 -17.90 8.14
CA LEU A 823 -12.02 -16.61 7.47
C LEU A 823 -11.69 -15.39 8.36
N ARG A 824 -11.10 -15.58 9.54
CA ARG A 824 -10.88 -14.50 10.53
C ARG A 824 -9.42 -14.05 10.67
N ASP A 825 -8.51 -14.99 10.89
CA ASP A 825 -7.18 -14.72 11.47
C ASP A 825 -6.11 -15.73 11.03
N THR A 826 -6.22 -16.30 9.83
CA THR A 826 -5.13 -17.12 9.27
C THR A 826 -3.92 -16.25 8.94
N VAL A 827 -2.73 -16.86 8.95
CA VAL A 827 -1.50 -16.18 8.54
C VAL A 827 -1.43 -16.01 7.03
N SER A 828 -0.82 -14.91 6.59
CA SER A 828 -0.44 -14.73 5.19
C SER A 828 0.88 -15.46 4.95
N ARG A 829 0.93 -16.26 3.89
CA ARG A 829 2.02 -17.19 3.54
C ARG A 829 2.41 -17.05 2.08
N CYS A 830 3.62 -17.47 1.72
CA CYS A 830 4.02 -17.67 0.30
C CYS A 830 4.15 -19.16 -0.06
N THR A 831 4.26 -20.04 0.94
CA THR A 831 4.40 -21.49 0.73
C THR A 831 3.41 -22.28 1.60
N THR A 832 2.70 -23.26 1.03
CA THR A 832 1.78 -24.12 1.79
C THR A 832 1.93 -25.59 1.45
N GLN A 833 1.78 -26.44 2.46
CA GLN A 833 1.78 -27.89 2.31
C GLN A 833 0.39 -28.42 1.92
N VAL A 834 0.38 -29.59 1.30
CA VAL A 834 -0.82 -30.41 1.07
C VAL A 834 -0.49 -31.83 1.49
N TYR A 835 -1.26 -32.39 2.42
CA TYR A 835 -0.98 -33.71 2.97
C TYR A 835 -1.40 -34.82 1.99
N PRO A 836 -0.95 -36.07 2.18
CA PRO A 836 -1.37 -37.21 1.37
C PRO A 836 -2.89 -37.37 1.33
N ARG A 837 -3.46 -37.62 0.14
CA ARG A 837 -4.91 -37.81 -0.07
C ARG A 837 -5.75 -36.71 0.60
N SER A 838 -5.37 -35.45 0.38
CA SER A 838 -5.87 -34.27 1.10
C SER A 838 -5.92 -33.05 0.18
N TRP A 839 -6.60 -31.99 0.61
CA TRP A 839 -6.57 -30.69 -0.03
C TRP A 839 -6.13 -29.57 0.93
N THR A 840 -5.65 -28.47 0.36
CA THR A 840 -5.39 -27.20 1.05
C THR A 840 -5.93 -26.05 0.19
N ALA A 841 -6.80 -25.22 0.76
CA ALA A 841 -7.40 -24.08 0.10
C ALA A 841 -6.79 -22.76 0.57
N ILE A 842 -6.54 -21.85 -0.37
CA ILE A 842 -6.00 -20.51 -0.13
C ILE A 842 -6.90 -19.45 -0.76
N TYR A 843 -6.98 -18.27 -0.14
CA TYR A 843 -7.53 -17.05 -0.74
C TYR A 843 -6.39 -16.09 -1.10
N MET A 844 -6.45 -15.52 -2.31
CA MET A 844 -5.40 -14.67 -2.86
C MET A 844 -6.00 -13.49 -3.63
N ALA A 845 -5.56 -12.28 -3.32
CA ALA A 845 -5.83 -11.09 -4.13
C ALA A 845 -4.79 -11.01 -5.24
N LEU A 846 -5.22 -10.82 -6.50
CA LEU A 846 -4.35 -10.71 -7.66
C LEU A 846 -3.92 -9.27 -7.89
N ASP A 847 -3.27 -8.68 -6.88
CA ASP A 847 -2.90 -7.25 -6.77
C ASP A 847 -1.49 -6.91 -7.26
N ASN A 848 -0.85 -7.82 -8.02
CA ASN A 848 0.52 -7.71 -8.49
C ASN A 848 0.62 -8.09 -9.98
N VAL A 849 0.56 -7.12 -10.88
CA VAL A 849 0.61 -7.38 -12.35
C VAL A 849 1.97 -7.97 -12.73
N GLY A 850 1.94 -9.02 -13.56
CA GLY A 850 3.15 -9.69 -14.00
C GLY A 850 2.95 -11.13 -14.45
N MET A 851 4.08 -11.82 -14.60
CA MET A 851 4.16 -13.24 -14.92
C MET A 851 4.78 -13.95 -13.70
N TRP A 852 4.02 -14.79 -13.02
CA TRP A 852 4.39 -15.33 -11.71
C TRP A 852 4.39 -16.85 -11.71
N ASN A 853 5.42 -17.49 -11.17
CA ASN A 853 5.51 -18.95 -11.16
C ASN A 853 4.73 -19.55 -9.98
N ILE A 854 3.98 -20.61 -10.25
CA ILE A 854 3.32 -21.46 -9.25
C ILE A 854 3.95 -22.84 -9.37
N ARG A 855 4.67 -23.28 -8.34
CA ARG A 855 5.56 -24.46 -8.42
C ARG A 855 5.56 -25.31 -7.17
N SER A 856 5.94 -26.57 -7.34
CA SER A 856 6.38 -27.40 -6.22
C SER A 856 7.70 -26.87 -5.62
N GLU A 857 7.84 -26.95 -4.31
CA GLU A 857 9.12 -26.77 -3.61
C GLU A 857 9.97 -28.05 -3.55
N ASN A 858 9.39 -29.20 -3.91
CA ASN A 858 10.19 -30.37 -4.22
C ASN A 858 10.87 -30.15 -5.57
N TRP A 859 12.19 -30.02 -5.55
CA TRP A 859 12.94 -29.52 -6.71
C TRP A 859 12.99 -30.53 -7.87
N ALA A 860 12.97 -31.83 -7.57
CA ALA A 860 12.85 -32.87 -8.59
C ALA A 860 11.49 -32.81 -9.30
N ARG A 861 10.40 -32.59 -8.55
CA ARG A 861 9.05 -32.38 -9.11
C ARG A 861 8.96 -31.12 -9.95
N GLN A 862 9.50 -30.01 -9.48
CA GLN A 862 9.55 -28.76 -10.24
C GLN A 862 10.32 -28.92 -11.56
N TYR A 863 11.52 -29.51 -11.51
CA TYR A 863 12.40 -29.75 -12.67
C TYR A 863 11.72 -30.64 -13.73
N LEU A 864 10.99 -31.67 -13.28
CA LEU A 864 10.23 -32.58 -14.14
C LEU A 864 8.78 -32.12 -14.43
N GLY A 865 8.46 -30.84 -14.22
CA GLY A 865 7.27 -30.19 -14.78
C GLY A 865 6.12 -29.87 -13.82
N GLN A 866 6.25 -30.06 -12.50
CA GLN A 866 5.23 -29.67 -11.51
C GLN A 866 5.26 -28.16 -11.21
N GLN A 867 4.93 -27.38 -12.23
CA GLN A 867 4.82 -25.92 -12.16
C GLN A 867 3.93 -25.40 -13.29
N PHE A 868 3.54 -24.13 -13.22
CA PHE A 868 2.97 -23.35 -14.32
C PHE A 868 3.19 -21.86 -14.03
N TYR A 869 2.81 -20.97 -14.95
CA TYR A 869 2.83 -19.53 -14.68
C TYR A 869 1.43 -18.92 -14.68
N LEU A 870 1.20 -18.00 -13.76
CA LEU A 870 0.01 -17.15 -13.71
C LEU A 870 0.35 -15.81 -14.35
N ARG A 871 -0.33 -15.47 -15.46
CA ARG A 871 -0.25 -14.16 -16.11
C ARG A 871 -1.34 -13.27 -15.54
N VAL A 872 -0.96 -12.37 -14.64
CA VAL A 872 -1.85 -11.37 -14.04
C VAL A 872 -1.77 -10.09 -14.88
N TYR A 873 -2.88 -9.70 -15.50
CA TYR A 873 -2.90 -8.67 -16.54
C TYR A 873 -3.80 -7.47 -16.17
N SER A 874 -3.32 -6.26 -16.48
CA SER A 874 -4.11 -5.03 -16.46
C SER A 874 -4.17 -4.45 -17.89
N PRO A 875 -5.35 -4.06 -18.40
CA PRO A 875 -5.46 -3.43 -19.72
C PRO A 875 -4.89 -2.02 -19.75
N ALA A 876 -4.67 -1.38 -18.59
CA ALA A 876 -4.21 0.01 -18.50
C ALA A 876 -2.75 0.21 -18.93
N ASN A 877 -1.92 -0.85 -18.97
CA ASN A 877 -0.49 -0.81 -19.30
C ASN A 877 0.29 0.32 -18.60
N SER A 878 -0.10 0.65 -17.37
CA SER A 878 0.41 1.81 -16.61
C SER A 878 1.57 1.45 -15.68
N TRP A 879 2.52 2.37 -15.50
CA TRP A 879 3.57 2.27 -14.47
C TRP A 879 3.03 2.23 -13.03
N ARG A 880 1.75 2.61 -12.83
CA ARG A 880 1.05 2.40 -11.55
C ARG A 880 0.89 0.91 -11.24
N ASP A 881 0.63 0.09 -12.27
CA ASP A 881 0.24 -1.32 -12.20
C ASP A 881 1.43 -2.28 -12.39
N GLU A 882 2.28 -2.05 -13.40
CA GLU A 882 3.54 -2.80 -13.61
C GLU A 882 4.70 -1.87 -13.96
N LEU A 883 5.89 -2.11 -13.40
CA LEU A 883 7.10 -1.35 -13.74
C LEU A 883 7.54 -1.63 -15.19
N PRO A 884 8.10 -0.61 -15.88
CA PRO A 884 8.65 -0.79 -17.22
C PRO A 884 9.77 -1.82 -17.24
N ILE A 885 9.99 -2.43 -18.41
CA ILE A 885 11.10 -3.36 -18.64
C ILE A 885 12.45 -2.70 -18.26
N PRO A 886 13.26 -3.32 -17.37
CA PRO A 886 14.54 -2.77 -16.97
C PRO A 886 15.51 -2.52 -18.14
N ARG A 887 16.26 -1.41 -18.10
CA ARG A 887 17.27 -1.08 -19.13
C ARG A 887 18.37 -2.15 -19.26
N ASN A 888 18.63 -2.92 -18.20
CA ASN A 888 19.62 -4.00 -18.18
C ASN A 888 19.04 -5.40 -18.45
N THR A 889 17.78 -5.52 -18.87
CA THR A 889 17.12 -6.82 -19.13
C THR A 889 17.88 -7.63 -20.18
N LEU A 890 18.29 -8.84 -19.80
CA LEU A 890 18.92 -9.79 -20.71
C LEU A 890 17.89 -10.32 -21.72
N LEU A 891 18.28 -10.37 -23.00
CA LEU A 891 17.45 -10.88 -24.10
C LEU A 891 18.03 -12.19 -24.67
N CYS A 892 17.15 -13.18 -24.84
CA CYS A 892 17.51 -14.54 -25.25
C CYS A 892 16.32 -15.20 -26.00
N GLY A 893 16.54 -16.40 -26.54
CA GLY A 893 15.58 -17.07 -27.41
C GLY A 893 15.16 -16.16 -28.57
N ARG A 894 13.86 -16.16 -28.87
CA ARG A 894 13.21 -15.34 -29.91
C ARG A 894 13.14 -13.85 -29.57
N ALA A 895 13.47 -13.45 -28.33
CA ALA A 895 13.58 -12.05 -27.93
C ALA A 895 14.97 -11.45 -28.25
N ARG A 896 15.95 -12.25 -28.67
CA ARG A 896 17.27 -11.76 -29.10
C ARG A 896 17.12 -10.78 -30.27
N GLY A 897 17.80 -9.63 -30.19
CA GLY A 897 17.74 -8.59 -31.22
C GLY A 897 16.48 -7.72 -31.19
N ARG A 898 15.55 -7.95 -30.26
CA ARG A 898 14.50 -6.96 -29.97
C ARG A 898 15.11 -5.75 -29.24
N HIS A 899 14.51 -4.59 -29.42
CA HIS A 899 14.89 -3.37 -28.73
C HIS A 899 13.72 -2.90 -27.85
N THR A 900 14.02 -2.58 -26.60
CA THR A 900 13.14 -1.75 -25.76
C THR A 900 13.20 -0.32 -26.31
N ARG A 901 12.08 0.41 -26.31
CA ARG A 901 12.13 1.84 -26.67
C ARG A 901 13.11 2.56 -25.74
N PRO A 902 14.02 3.42 -26.25
CA PRO A 902 14.74 4.33 -25.38
C PRO A 902 13.72 5.24 -24.68
N PHE A 903 13.87 5.36 -23.36
CA PHE A 903 13.19 6.35 -22.53
C PHE A 903 14.16 7.51 -22.31
#